data_AF-A0A953MSJ7-F1
#
_entry.id   AF-A0A953MSJ7-F1
#
_cell.length_a   1.000
_cell.length_b   1.000
_cell.length_c   1.000
_cell.angle_alpha   90.00
_cell.angle_beta   90.00
_cell.angle_gamma   90.00
#
_symmetry.space_group_name_H-M   'P 1'
#
loop_
_entity.id
_entity.type
_entity.pdbx_description
1 polymer ?
#
loop_
_entity_poly.entity_id
_entity_poly.type
_entity_poly.pdbx_seq_one_letter_code
_entity_poly.pdbx_strand_id
1 'polypeptide(L)'
;MTKPCSVGTTGLKTEANKIQLFLIAVLFTSQIYSQIPINGFCKYSEFSCQPGMTKLLALNYNNDSYTDLFLYNPTEKKASIFNGASGVILGSEKKINLSIELSKIKPMFDRHSRVTGYGFTSRKNKKAGVINFRNSGYPYIQKEIKFDAYPENITAASIERTGGVELVVSGSAFPGIAMLSPRGNFRFEVSYIDKNSVYPHAVFSDLSNDGNYDIAAYNLLRNTIEFFYNLGEKRFNNARTIKLDEKINSLYAFDLNLDSYEDLIFVQKNRINFLYGDSVSSFQNSGNIKTTFHPDKVIQGDFNRDGLIDIAYLNSENGILSIIFAAGDYSFHDEMVYIAEKGLSDIIPFYSKFLSGIAAVNLNGSLKIISNLNGFSDGVDMVFSPRPSALNYFDHNNNGIYDIVYIDEFNRSLNFITRNNAGIPQKFYSYNLHSNYKSIAVDDNTDGLKIIYCYTSNEKLIEVIKVNFNSNKFSGNVIYAPGNIEDLKLQKEPDQTEAVLYLSYKQKKSAGTAYYRHKDFRYIASNYNIAEKNYKTGNLCFTTNPALYYWQYDGGNYSLSNYFIGKTEQQNRVIFKMQLNEIFSVNSFTGDLTGNETNITAAFFYNDEKSFTQLVGTTWTRKIESNKNRKAIKINTIEQIYFGETQIGGIKKLNIYDAETKNLFRFDFIKDGKNFITTSLGETPGLKSYFIKNMSSRNYHIVYTNGSNNALTVKQVSK
;
A
#
# COMPACT_ATOMS: atom_id res chain seq x y z
N MET A 1 -90.18 3.64 -32.79
CA MET A 1 -90.50 4.90 -33.49
C MET A 1 -89.20 5.56 -33.91
N THR A 2 -89.13 6.00 -35.17
CA THR A 2 -88.25 7.03 -35.76
C THR A 2 -86.71 6.93 -35.62
N LYS A 3 -86.05 6.59 -36.74
CA LYS A 3 -84.77 7.21 -37.19
C LYS A 3 -85.06 8.62 -37.74
N PRO A 4 -84.12 9.59 -37.71
CA PRO A 4 -83.10 9.77 -38.79
C PRO A 4 -81.70 10.25 -38.31
N CYS A 5 -80.60 9.86 -38.99
CA CYS A 5 -79.67 10.68 -39.82
C CYS A 5 -79.00 11.88 -39.10
N SER A 6 -77.72 12.24 -39.25
CA SER A 6 -76.68 11.96 -40.26
C SER A 6 -75.32 12.60 -39.85
N VAL A 7 -74.20 11.94 -40.24
CA VAL A 7 -72.93 12.46 -40.80
C VAL A 7 -72.09 13.47 -39.98
N GLY A 8 -70.91 13.07 -39.49
CA GLY A 8 -69.57 13.35 -40.07
C GLY A 8 -68.74 14.11 -39.01
N THR A 9 -67.44 13.96 -38.77
CA THR A 9 -66.28 13.50 -39.53
C THR A 9 -65.15 13.14 -38.56
N THR A 10 -64.33 12.17 -38.99
CA THR A 10 -62.96 11.78 -38.59
C THR A 10 -62.19 12.63 -37.56
N GLY A 11 -61.76 11.95 -36.49
CA GLY A 11 -60.61 12.34 -35.65
C GLY A 11 -60.11 11.11 -34.89
N LEU A 12 -59.00 10.52 -35.34
CA LEU A 12 -58.30 9.45 -34.63
C LEU A 12 -58.00 9.89 -33.20
N LYS A 13 -58.62 9.24 -32.21
CA LYS A 13 -58.15 9.25 -30.82
C LYS A 13 -57.32 8.00 -30.59
N THR A 14 -56.05 8.25 -30.30
CA THR A 14 -55.00 7.31 -29.94
C THR A 14 -55.41 6.43 -28.76
N GLU A 15 -55.41 5.11 -28.99
CA GLU A 15 -55.50 4.12 -27.92
C GLU A 15 -54.21 4.16 -27.07
N ALA A 16 -54.41 4.34 -25.76
CA ALA A 16 -53.37 4.22 -24.77
C ALA A 16 -53.04 2.73 -24.55
N ASN A 17 -52.03 2.22 -25.26
CA ASN A 17 -51.45 0.93 -24.94
C ASN A 17 -50.42 1.08 -23.81
N LYS A 18 -50.71 0.36 -22.72
CA LYS A 18 -49.91 0.19 -21.51
C LYS A 18 -48.47 -0.21 -21.84
N ILE A 19 -47.56 0.76 -21.80
CA ILE A 19 -46.14 0.47 -21.57
C ILE A 19 -45.97 0.43 -20.06
N GLN A 20 -45.74 -0.76 -19.50
CA GLN A 20 -45.16 -0.89 -18.17
C GLN A 20 -43.78 -0.22 -18.21
N LEU A 21 -43.70 1.03 -17.77
CA LEU A 21 -42.45 1.65 -17.40
C LEU A 21 -41.88 0.84 -16.23
N PHE A 22 -40.94 -0.05 -16.51
CA PHE A 22 -39.95 -0.43 -15.50
C PHE A 22 -39.15 0.83 -15.18
N LEU A 23 -39.61 1.58 -14.18
CA LEU A 23 -38.77 2.53 -13.47
C LEU A 23 -37.72 1.69 -12.74
N ILE A 24 -36.60 1.43 -13.41
CA ILE A 24 -35.37 1.06 -12.73
C ILE A 24 -34.94 2.32 -11.99
N ALA A 25 -35.41 2.47 -10.76
CA ALA A 25 -34.78 3.36 -9.81
C ALA A 25 -33.39 2.76 -9.56
N VAL A 26 -32.39 3.21 -10.31
CA VAL A 26 -30.99 2.99 -9.96
C VAL A 26 -30.79 3.77 -8.66
N LEU A 27 -30.98 3.08 -7.54
CA LEU A 27 -30.49 3.53 -6.25
C LEU A 27 -28.97 3.62 -6.40
N PHE A 28 -28.47 4.82 -6.70
CA PHE A 28 -27.07 5.13 -6.49
C PHE A 28 -26.85 5.08 -4.99
N THR A 29 -26.60 3.89 -4.45
CA THR A 29 -26.03 3.77 -3.11
C THR A 29 -24.66 4.42 -3.21
N SER A 30 -24.51 5.62 -2.64
CA SER A 30 -23.17 6.13 -2.36
C SER A 30 -22.56 5.12 -1.40
N GLN A 31 -21.68 4.25 -1.91
CA GLN A 31 -20.84 3.45 -1.03
C GLN A 31 -20.06 4.45 -0.17
N ILE A 32 -20.14 4.26 1.15
CA ILE A 32 -19.24 4.91 2.08
C ILE A 32 -17.96 4.08 1.98
N TYR A 33 -16.92 4.65 1.38
CA TYR A 33 -15.64 3.97 1.19
C TYR A 33 -14.77 4.15 2.42
N SER A 34 -13.88 3.18 2.66
CA SER A 34 -12.99 3.19 3.80
C SER A 34 -12.15 4.47 3.82
N GLN A 35 -12.21 5.16 4.96
CA GLN A 35 -11.37 6.30 5.31
C GLN A 35 -10.48 5.85 6.44
N ILE A 36 -9.30 5.34 6.10
CA ILE A 36 -8.44 4.74 7.11
C ILE A 36 -7.48 5.82 7.60
N PRO A 37 -7.55 6.23 8.88
CA PRO A 37 -6.58 7.13 9.47
C PRO A 37 -5.25 6.39 9.58
N ILE A 38 -4.29 6.74 8.71
CA ILE A 38 -2.96 6.14 8.71
C ILE A 38 -1.97 6.97 9.52
N ASN A 39 -2.18 8.29 9.63
CA ASN A 39 -1.40 9.19 10.49
C ASN A 39 0.13 8.96 10.43
N GLY A 40 0.64 8.81 9.21
CA GLY A 40 2.06 8.60 8.92
C GLY A 40 2.56 7.16 9.07
N PHE A 41 1.74 6.17 9.45
CA PHE A 41 2.14 4.76 9.55
C PHE A 41 2.37 4.11 8.18
N CYS A 42 3.51 4.42 7.57
CA CYS A 42 3.83 4.03 6.21
C CYS A 42 5.32 3.97 5.92
N LYS A 43 6.20 4.53 6.76
CA LYS A 43 7.65 4.53 6.50
C LYS A 43 8.12 3.08 6.42
N TYR A 44 8.76 2.74 5.32
CA TYR A 44 9.25 1.40 5.03
C TYR A 44 10.78 1.39 5.07
N SER A 45 11.36 0.40 5.73
CA SER A 45 12.80 0.23 5.83
C SER A 45 13.14 -1.25 5.71
N GLU A 46 14.09 -1.57 4.84
CA GLU A 46 14.49 -2.94 4.54
C GLU A 46 15.99 -3.14 4.80
N PHE A 47 16.30 -4.23 5.48
CA PHE A 47 17.65 -4.61 5.88
C PHE A 47 17.91 -6.04 5.42
N SER A 48 19.14 -6.32 5.00
CA SER A 48 19.57 -7.69 4.74
C SER A 48 19.88 -8.39 6.07
N CYS A 49 19.47 -9.65 6.17
CA CYS A 49 19.86 -10.54 7.25
C CYS A 49 20.24 -11.90 6.68
N GLN A 50 20.78 -12.77 7.52
CA GLN A 50 21.05 -14.14 7.14
C GLN A 50 19.75 -14.84 6.65
N PRO A 51 19.78 -15.51 5.49
CA PRO A 51 18.65 -16.31 5.01
C PRO A 51 18.29 -17.45 5.98
N GLY A 52 17.02 -17.83 5.96
CA GLY A 52 16.46 -18.92 6.77
C GLY A 52 16.04 -18.53 8.18
N MET A 53 16.14 -17.26 8.58
CA MET A 53 15.58 -16.80 9.87
C MET A 53 14.05 -16.88 9.83
N THR A 54 13.43 -17.44 10.88
CA THR A 54 11.99 -17.77 10.91
C THR A 54 11.25 -17.13 12.08
N LYS A 55 11.96 -16.49 13.01
CA LYS A 55 11.41 -15.91 14.23
C LYS A 55 12.09 -14.60 14.57
N LEU A 56 11.31 -13.71 15.17
CA LEU A 56 11.73 -12.39 15.64
C LEU A 56 11.48 -12.23 17.14
N LEU A 57 12.37 -11.48 17.79
CA LEU A 57 12.21 -10.98 19.14
C LEU A 57 12.76 -9.55 19.21
N ALA A 58 11.91 -8.61 19.58
CA ALA A 58 12.31 -7.27 19.99
C ALA A 58 12.76 -7.30 21.44
N LEU A 59 13.88 -6.63 21.71
CA LEU A 59 14.46 -6.53 23.03
C LEU A 59 15.35 -5.30 23.11
N ASN A 60 15.98 -5.07 24.25
CA ASN A 60 17.00 -4.05 24.43
C ASN A 60 18.06 -4.62 25.37
N TYR A 61 19.09 -5.29 24.80
CA TYR A 61 20.09 -5.96 25.63
C TYR A 61 21.18 -5.01 26.12
N ASN A 62 21.36 -3.87 25.44
CA ASN A 62 22.39 -2.88 25.78
C ASN A 62 21.85 -1.78 26.72
N ASN A 63 20.54 -1.80 27.00
CA ASN A 63 19.80 -0.86 27.84
C ASN A 63 19.92 0.60 27.37
N ASP A 64 19.92 0.82 26.06
CA ASP A 64 19.80 2.16 25.47
C ASP A 64 18.31 2.54 25.26
N SER A 65 18.02 3.56 24.45
CA SER A 65 16.62 3.97 24.21
C SER A 65 15.99 3.28 22.99
N TYR A 66 16.73 2.44 22.28
CA TYR A 66 16.39 1.90 20.97
C TYR A 66 16.16 0.39 21.05
N THR A 67 15.30 -0.12 20.18
CA THR A 67 15.02 -1.56 20.11
C THR A 67 16.14 -2.28 19.36
N ASP A 68 16.73 -3.27 20.00
CA ASP A 68 17.56 -4.27 19.35
C ASP A 68 16.67 -5.42 18.84
N LEU A 69 17.16 -6.15 17.82
CA LEU A 69 16.44 -7.29 17.25
C LEU A 69 17.26 -8.56 17.36
N PHE A 70 16.59 -9.63 17.81
CA PHE A 70 17.10 -11.00 17.81
C PHE A 70 16.27 -11.84 16.83
N LEU A 71 16.92 -12.25 15.75
CA LEU A 71 16.37 -13.15 14.73
C LEU A 71 16.87 -14.55 15.01
N TYR A 72 16.02 -15.57 14.89
CA TYR A 72 16.47 -16.94 15.08
C TYR A 72 15.74 -17.95 14.19
N ASN A 73 16.43 -19.06 13.94
CA ASN A 73 15.89 -20.25 13.33
C ASN A 73 15.95 -21.40 14.35
N PRO A 74 14.79 -21.81 14.92
CA PRO A 74 14.74 -22.92 15.86
C PRO A 74 15.36 -24.20 15.28
N THR A 75 14.99 -24.56 14.05
CA THR A 75 15.38 -25.81 13.40
C THR A 75 16.89 -25.92 13.20
N GLU A 76 17.55 -24.81 12.85
CA GLU A 76 18.99 -24.77 12.54
C GLU A 76 19.87 -24.37 13.74
N LYS A 77 19.29 -23.92 14.86
CA LYS A 77 20.01 -23.35 16.01
C LYS A 77 20.93 -22.19 15.62
N LYS A 78 20.49 -21.36 14.69
CA LYS A 78 21.19 -20.14 14.27
C LYS A 78 20.40 -18.92 14.70
N ALA A 79 21.10 -17.83 14.97
CA ALA A 79 20.52 -16.56 15.30
C ALA A 79 21.37 -15.41 14.75
N SER A 80 20.75 -14.24 14.66
CA SER A 80 21.38 -12.97 14.32
C SER A 80 20.91 -11.89 15.29
N ILE A 81 21.80 -10.99 15.65
CA ILE A 81 21.46 -9.78 16.43
C ILE A 81 21.75 -8.51 15.66
N PHE A 82 20.89 -7.52 15.86
CA PHE A 82 21.03 -6.16 15.34
C PHE A 82 20.90 -5.16 16.48
N ASN A 83 21.88 -4.27 16.61
CA ASN A 83 21.79 -3.14 17.53
C ASN A 83 20.82 -2.09 16.96
N GLY A 84 19.91 -1.58 17.78
CA GLY A 84 19.05 -0.46 17.42
C GLY A 84 19.76 0.89 17.49
N ALA A 85 19.31 1.84 16.67
CA ALA A 85 19.71 3.24 16.75
C ALA A 85 18.57 4.17 16.30
N SER A 86 18.77 5.48 16.47
CA SER A 86 17.79 6.51 16.13
C SER A 86 17.32 6.45 14.68
N GLY A 87 16.02 6.63 14.45
CA GLY A 87 15.46 6.78 13.10
C GLY A 87 15.18 5.48 12.32
N VAL A 88 15.07 4.34 13.01
CA VAL A 88 15.00 2.99 12.42
C VAL A 88 16.31 2.65 11.71
N ILE A 89 17.41 2.73 12.46
CA ILE A 89 18.73 2.29 11.98
C ILE A 89 19.09 1.02 12.74
N LEU A 90 19.54 0.00 12.01
CA LEU A 90 20.08 -1.22 12.56
C LEU A 90 21.59 -1.28 12.32
N GLY A 91 22.35 -1.61 13.35
CA GLY A 91 23.78 -1.86 13.26
C GLY A 91 24.10 -3.10 12.42
N SER A 92 25.39 -3.41 12.26
CA SER A 92 25.81 -4.59 11.51
C SER A 92 25.31 -5.89 12.15
N GLU A 93 24.86 -6.82 11.29
CA GLU A 93 24.43 -8.15 11.71
C GLU A 93 25.57 -8.89 12.42
N LYS A 94 25.31 -9.44 13.62
CA LYS A 94 26.20 -10.40 14.27
C LYS A 94 25.53 -11.76 14.34
N LYS A 95 26.17 -12.76 13.72
CA LYS A 95 25.67 -14.14 13.64
C LYS A 95 26.08 -14.95 14.86
N ILE A 96 25.16 -15.76 15.38
CA ILE A 96 25.30 -16.53 16.61
C ILE A 96 24.83 -17.96 16.35
N ASN A 97 25.59 -18.94 16.86
CA ASN A 97 25.12 -20.31 16.97
C ASN A 97 24.52 -20.52 18.37
N LEU A 98 23.30 -21.03 18.43
CA LEU A 98 22.60 -21.31 19.68
C LEU A 98 23.01 -22.67 20.23
N SER A 99 23.22 -22.74 21.55
CA SER A 99 23.51 -24.00 22.24
C SER A 99 22.29 -24.94 22.28
N ILE A 100 21.08 -24.40 22.13
CA ILE A 100 19.82 -25.12 22.17
C ILE A 100 18.87 -24.63 21.06
N GLU A 101 17.98 -25.49 20.61
CA GLU A 101 16.86 -25.10 19.75
C GLU A 101 15.83 -24.32 20.58
N LEU A 102 15.55 -23.07 20.20
CA LEU A 102 14.56 -22.23 20.89
C LEU A 102 13.27 -22.23 20.05
N SER A 103 12.23 -22.94 20.47
CA SER A 103 10.95 -22.99 19.74
C SER A 103 10.14 -21.72 19.91
N LYS A 104 10.09 -21.20 21.14
CA LYS A 104 9.39 -19.97 21.49
C LYS A 104 10.16 -19.23 22.57
N ILE A 105 10.16 -17.90 22.48
CA ILE A 105 10.74 -17.00 23.47
C ILE A 105 9.71 -15.91 23.75
N LYS A 106 9.50 -15.58 25.03
CA LYS A 106 8.58 -14.54 25.48
C LYS A 106 9.21 -13.68 26.57
N PRO A 107 9.07 -12.35 26.52
CA PRO A 107 9.55 -11.48 27.59
C PRO A 107 8.82 -11.79 28.90
N MET A 108 9.53 -11.63 30.01
CA MET A 108 9.01 -11.73 31.36
C MET A 108 9.05 -10.33 31.97
N PHE A 109 7.89 -9.83 32.41
CA PHE A 109 7.77 -8.52 33.01
C PHE A 109 7.59 -8.64 34.53
N ASP A 110 8.27 -7.78 35.28
CA ASP A 110 7.91 -7.54 36.68
C ASP A 110 6.67 -6.63 36.78
N ARG A 111 6.21 -6.39 38.02
CA ARG A 111 5.07 -5.51 38.31
C ARG A 111 5.25 -4.05 37.88
N HIS A 112 6.47 -3.63 37.57
CA HIS A 112 6.78 -2.30 37.07
C HIS A 112 6.95 -2.30 35.54
N SER A 113 6.48 -3.36 34.86
CA SER A 113 6.62 -3.55 33.41
C SER A 113 8.07 -3.58 32.91
N ARG A 114 9.03 -3.92 33.79
CA ARG A 114 10.44 -4.06 33.40
C ARG A 114 10.72 -5.49 32.99
N VAL A 115 11.47 -5.67 31.91
CA VAL A 115 11.89 -6.99 31.45
C VAL A 115 12.92 -7.56 32.42
N THR A 116 12.60 -8.69 33.07
CA THR A 116 13.51 -9.39 34.00
C THR A 116 14.22 -10.59 33.36
N GLY A 117 13.82 -10.96 32.15
CA GLY A 117 14.37 -12.06 31.37
C GLY A 117 13.37 -12.55 30.33
N TYR A 118 13.64 -13.72 29.75
CA TYR A 118 12.79 -14.29 28.72
C TYR A 118 12.49 -15.75 29.01
N GLY A 119 11.21 -16.11 29.06
CA GLY A 119 10.77 -17.49 29.10
C GLY A 119 11.04 -18.13 27.74
N PHE A 120 11.60 -19.34 27.71
CA PHE A 120 11.80 -20.09 26.48
C PHE A 120 11.27 -21.53 26.57
N THR A 121 10.93 -22.08 25.40
CA THR A 121 10.71 -23.52 25.20
C THR A 121 11.68 -24.06 24.16
N SER A 122 12.04 -25.32 24.32
CA SER A 122 12.78 -26.13 23.35
C SER A 122 12.04 -27.43 23.16
N ARG A 123 11.22 -27.49 22.11
CA ARG A 123 10.38 -28.63 21.81
C ARG A 123 11.23 -29.86 21.53
N LYS A 124 12.28 -29.75 20.71
CA LYS A 124 13.14 -30.91 20.36
C LYS A 124 13.88 -31.48 21.57
N ASN A 125 14.30 -30.61 22.49
CA ASN A 125 15.03 -31.04 23.69
C ASN A 125 14.11 -31.34 24.88
N LYS A 126 12.80 -31.14 24.73
CA LYS A 126 11.80 -31.25 25.80
C LYS A 126 12.13 -30.37 27.00
N LYS A 127 12.60 -29.15 26.77
CA LYS A 127 13.00 -28.22 27.84
C LYS A 127 12.18 -26.94 27.82
N ALA A 128 12.04 -26.31 28.98
CA ALA A 128 11.63 -24.91 29.08
C ALA A 128 12.39 -24.23 30.21
N GLY A 129 12.39 -22.90 30.24
CA GLY A 129 13.04 -22.16 31.31
C GLY A 129 13.20 -20.69 31.02
N VAL A 130 14.26 -20.09 31.56
CA VAL A 130 14.61 -18.67 31.41
C VAL A 130 15.94 -18.54 30.68
N ILE A 131 15.92 -17.73 29.63
CA ILE A 131 17.07 -17.28 28.86
C ILE A 131 17.23 -15.77 29.04
N ASN A 132 18.48 -15.32 29.11
CA ASN A 132 18.84 -13.91 29.21
C ASN A 132 19.87 -13.54 28.16
N PHE A 133 20.04 -12.24 27.95
CA PHE A 133 20.99 -11.69 27.00
C PHE A 133 22.04 -10.89 27.75
N ARG A 134 23.32 -11.07 27.39
CA ARG A 134 24.40 -10.18 27.87
C ARG A 134 24.28 -8.83 27.19
N ASN A 135 24.96 -7.80 27.70
CA ASN A 135 25.03 -6.49 27.05
C ASN A 135 25.61 -6.53 25.62
N SER A 136 26.31 -7.62 25.27
CA SER A 136 26.79 -7.89 23.92
C SER A 136 25.74 -8.51 22.98
N GLY A 137 24.54 -8.81 23.47
CA GLY A 137 23.45 -9.48 22.77
C GLY A 137 23.53 -11.01 22.73
N TYR A 138 24.58 -11.62 23.30
CA TYR A 138 24.70 -13.07 23.31
C TYR A 138 23.76 -13.71 24.34
N PRO A 139 22.92 -14.68 23.93
CA PRO A 139 22.00 -15.36 24.83
C PRO A 139 22.72 -16.36 25.74
N TYR A 140 22.21 -16.55 26.96
CA TYR A 140 22.63 -17.60 27.88
C TYR A 140 21.43 -18.13 28.68
N ILE A 141 21.40 -19.43 28.93
CA ILE A 141 20.34 -20.07 29.72
C ILE A 141 20.63 -19.78 31.19
N GLN A 142 19.72 -19.09 31.88
CA GLN A 142 19.82 -18.85 33.32
C GLN A 142 19.33 -20.07 34.10
N LYS A 143 18.24 -20.66 33.62
CA LYS A 143 17.50 -21.70 34.35
C LYS A 143 16.71 -22.54 33.37
N GLU A 144 16.66 -23.85 33.56
CA GLU A 144 15.91 -24.75 32.70
C GLU A 144 15.39 -25.96 33.46
N ILE A 145 14.34 -26.57 32.92
CA ILE A 145 13.83 -27.88 33.33
C ILE A 145 13.56 -28.73 32.10
N LYS A 146 13.71 -30.04 32.26
CA LYS A 146 13.39 -31.04 31.24
C LYS A 146 12.06 -31.71 31.59
N PHE A 147 11.22 -31.90 30.57
CA PHE A 147 9.95 -32.63 30.63
C PHE A 147 10.05 -33.96 29.88
N ASP A 148 9.10 -34.85 30.17
CA ASP A 148 8.92 -36.09 29.39
C ASP A 148 8.09 -35.88 28.12
N ALA A 149 7.47 -34.71 27.98
CA ALA A 149 6.61 -34.29 26.87
C ALA A 149 7.19 -33.09 26.09
N TYR A 150 6.49 -32.63 25.05
CA TYR A 150 6.98 -31.61 24.12
C TYR A 150 6.40 -30.22 24.43
N PRO A 151 7.15 -29.32 25.11
CA PRO A 151 6.68 -27.97 25.39
C PRO A 151 6.71 -27.14 24.09
N GLU A 152 5.56 -26.57 23.71
CA GLU A 152 5.43 -25.78 22.48
C GLU A 152 5.23 -24.30 22.81
N ASN A 153 4.39 -24.01 23.79
CA ASN A 153 3.99 -22.67 24.17
C ASN A 153 4.48 -22.30 25.57
N ILE A 154 4.73 -21.01 25.75
CA ILE A 154 5.11 -20.42 27.01
C ILE A 154 4.52 -19.02 27.13
N THR A 155 4.05 -18.69 28.33
CA THR A 155 3.65 -17.35 28.75
C THR A 155 4.24 -17.07 30.14
N ALA A 156 4.29 -15.80 30.53
CA ALA A 156 4.92 -15.36 31.76
C ALA A 156 4.06 -14.29 32.45
N ALA A 157 3.90 -14.39 33.77
CA ALA A 157 3.22 -13.38 34.58
C ALA A 157 3.73 -13.43 36.04
N SER A 158 3.61 -12.31 36.76
CA SER A 158 3.92 -12.26 38.19
C SER A 158 2.64 -12.51 39.00
N ILE A 159 2.50 -13.70 39.59
CA ILE A 159 1.25 -14.08 40.27
C ILE A 159 1.26 -13.79 41.78
N GLU A 160 2.42 -13.42 42.36
CA GLU A 160 2.55 -13.11 43.80
C GLU A 160 3.13 -11.71 44.05
N ARG A 161 2.79 -11.10 45.20
CA ARG A 161 3.19 -9.72 45.57
C ARG A 161 4.69 -9.55 45.84
N THR A 162 5.37 -10.63 46.22
CA THR A 162 6.79 -10.63 46.64
C THR A 162 7.61 -11.73 45.96
N GLY A 163 7.09 -12.35 44.89
CA GLY A 163 7.68 -13.49 44.19
C GLY A 163 8.37 -13.13 42.86
N GLY A 164 9.07 -14.10 42.27
CA GLY A 164 9.59 -13.99 40.90
C GLY A 164 8.49 -14.22 39.86
N VAL A 165 8.79 -14.03 38.58
CA VAL A 165 7.83 -14.24 37.48
C VAL A 165 7.64 -15.74 37.21
N GLU A 166 6.40 -16.20 37.23
CA GLU A 166 6.00 -17.57 36.87
C GLU A 166 5.88 -17.77 35.37
N LEU A 167 6.07 -19.02 34.93
CA LEU A 167 5.90 -19.42 33.54
C LEU A 167 4.83 -20.49 33.42
N VAL A 168 3.95 -20.37 32.44
CA VAL A 168 3.01 -21.42 32.06
C VAL A 168 3.46 -22.03 30.75
N VAL A 169 3.60 -23.35 30.72
CA VAL A 169 4.08 -24.14 29.59
C VAL A 169 3.00 -25.12 29.14
N SER A 170 2.75 -25.17 27.84
CA SER A 170 1.68 -25.97 27.25
C SER A 170 2.03 -26.43 25.82
N GLY A 171 1.18 -27.25 25.19
CA GLY A 171 1.43 -27.77 23.84
C GLY A 171 0.48 -28.88 23.41
N SER A 172 0.47 -29.16 22.11
CA SER A 172 -0.44 -30.14 21.48
C SER A 172 -0.12 -31.59 21.84
N ALA A 173 1.10 -31.85 22.32
CA ALA A 173 1.57 -33.15 22.80
C ALA A 173 2.18 -32.99 24.21
N PHE A 174 1.53 -32.19 25.06
CA PHE A 174 1.94 -31.87 26.42
C PHE A 174 0.81 -32.18 27.41
N PRO A 175 1.08 -32.82 28.57
CA PRO A 175 0.05 -33.22 29.53
C PRO A 175 -0.40 -32.03 30.38
N GLY A 176 -1.64 -31.60 30.17
CA GLY A 176 -2.22 -30.45 30.87
C GLY A 176 -1.44 -29.16 30.62
N ILE A 177 -1.32 -28.36 31.69
CA ILE A 177 -0.57 -27.11 31.72
C ILE A 177 0.46 -27.21 32.84
N ALA A 178 1.74 -27.03 32.54
CA ALA A 178 2.78 -26.98 33.56
C ALA A 178 3.02 -25.54 34.00
N MET A 179 2.95 -25.28 35.29
CA MET A 179 3.36 -24.02 35.89
C MET A 179 4.76 -24.18 36.48
N LEU A 180 5.66 -23.27 36.12
CA LEU A 180 7.02 -23.20 36.63
C LEU A 180 7.14 -22.01 37.56
N SER A 181 7.27 -22.30 38.86
CA SER A 181 7.47 -21.29 39.89
C SER A 181 8.95 -21.17 40.25
N PRO A 182 9.55 -19.97 40.19
CA PRO A 182 10.96 -19.81 40.50
C PRO A 182 11.23 -20.01 42.01
N ARG A 183 12.02 -21.04 42.37
CA ARG A 183 12.65 -21.17 43.69
C ARG A 183 14.14 -20.83 43.63
N GLY A 184 14.49 -19.67 44.18
CA GLY A 184 15.84 -19.13 44.11
C GLY A 184 16.36 -19.01 42.67
N ASN A 185 17.67 -18.81 42.53
CA ASN A 185 18.26 -18.45 41.24
C ASN A 185 18.26 -19.59 40.20
N PHE A 186 18.19 -20.86 40.63
CA PHE A 186 18.53 -22.00 39.75
C PHE A 186 17.50 -23.13 39.64
N ARG A 187 16.42 -23.18 40.45
CA ARG A 187 15.46 -24.31 40.41
C ARG A 187 14.00 -23.91 40.25
N PHE A 188 13.25 -24.61 39.39
CA PHE A 188 11.81 -24.45 39.33
C PHE A 188 11.13 -25.44 40.27
N GLU A 189 10.08 -24.97 40.95
CA GLU A 189 9.03 -25.85 41.43
C GLU A 189 8.00 -25.99 40.30
N VAL A 190 7.52 -27.21 40.07
CA VAL A 190 6.61 -27.50 38.96
C VAL A 190 5.33 -28.10 39.49
N SER A 191 4.22 -27.50 39.11
CA SER A 191 2.89 -28.06 39.31
C SER A 191 2.19 -28.23 37.96
N TYR A 192 1.21 -29.13 37.94
CA TYR A 192 0.41 -29.41 36.75
C TYR A 192 -1.04 -29.06 37.01
N ILE A 193 -1.64 -28.35 36.06
CA ILE A 193 -3.07 -28.05 36.02
C ILE A 193 -3.69 -28.96 34.96
N ASP A 194 -4.74 -29.68 35.34
CA ASP A 194 -5.50 -30.62 34.50
C ASP A 194 -4.62 -31.54 33.61
N LYS A 195 -3.75 -32.34 34.25
CA LYS A 195 -2.74 -33.20 33.62
C LYS A 195 -3.30 -34.21 32.59
N ASN A 196 -4.60 -34.49 32.65
CA ASN A 196 -5.26 -35.49 31.80
C ASN A 196 -5.88 -34.90 30.52
N SER A 197 -5.71 -33.60 30.28
CA SER A 197 -6.19 -32.91 29.07
C SER A 197 -5.03 -32.39 28.21
N VAL A 198 -5.34 -31.80 27.06
CA VAL A 198 -4.36 -31.27 26.09
C VAL A 198 -4.69 -29.81 25.79
N TYR A 199 -3.73 -28.93 26.11
CA TYR A 199 -3.86 -27.49 25.90
C TYR A 199 -2.79 -26.97 24.94
N PRO A 200 -3.07 -26.85 23.62
CA PRO A 200 -2.12 -26.26 22.68
C PRO A 200 -1.80 -24.80 23.01
N HIS A 201 -2.75 -24.06 23.59
CA HIS A 201 -2.57 -22.65 23.96
C HIS A 201 -3.05 -22.43 25.40
N ALA A 202 -2.21 -21.80 26.20
CA ALA A 202 -2.55 -21.33 27.54
C ALA A 202 -1.88 -19.96 27.74
N VAL A 203 -2.64 -18.99 28.22
CA VAL A 203 -2.20 -17.62 28.46
C VAL A 203 -2.55 -17.23 29.90
N PHE A 204 -1.66 -16.49 30.54
CA PHE A 204 -2.01 -15.78 31.77
C PHE A 204 -2.96 -14.66 31.40
N SER A 205 -3.98 -14.48 32.23
CA SER A 205 -4.88 -13.35 32.11
C SER A 205 -5.50 -13.01 33.45
N ASP A 206 -5.68 -11.74 33.82
CA ASP A 206 -6.44 -11.34 35.00
C ASP A 206 -7.94 -11.46 34.71
N LEU A 207 -8.43 -12.70 34.65
CA LEU A 207 -9.80 -12.99 34.25
C LEU A 207 -10.78 -12.50 35.31
N SER A 208 -10.43 -12.57 36.59
CA SER A 208 -11.28 -12.19 37.74
C SER A 208 -11.17 -10.71 38.15
N ASN A 209 -10.24 -9.95 37.56
CA ASN A 209 -9.96 -8.55 37.88
C ASN A 209 -9.66 -8.34 39.38
N ASP A 210 -8.96 -9.29 39.99
CA ASP A 210 -8.55 -9.24 41.39
C ASP A 210 -7.07 -8.85 41.56
N GLY A 211 -6.37 -8.61 40.44
CA GLY A 211 -4.94 -8.30 40.39
C GLY A 211 -4.03 -9.52 40.48
N ASN A 212 -4.59 -10.74 40.51
CA ASN A 212 -3.86 -12.00 40.46
C ASN A 212 -4.14 -12.68 39.12
N TYR A 213 -3.08 -12.91 38.34
CA TYR A 213 -3.25 -13.58 37.05
C TYR A 213 -3.84 -14.99 37.21
N ASP A 214 -4.91 -15.21 36.47
CA ASP A 214 -5.58 -16.47 36.17
C ASP A 214 -4.99 -17.09 34.89
N ILE A 215 -5.57 -18.19 34.41
CA ILE A 215 -5.16 -18.82 33.14
C ILE A 215 -6.38 -19.07 32.25
N ALA A 216 -6.35 -18.54 31.02
CA ALA A 216 -7.23 -18.96 29.94
C ALA A 216 -6.50 -20.00 29.06
N ALA A 217 -7.11 -21.15 28.82
CA ALA A 217 -6.50 -22.21 28.05
C ALA A 217 -7.46 -22.89 27.09
N TYR A 218 -6.99 -23.16 25.88
CA TYR A 218 -7.77 -23.86 24.85
C TYR A 218 -7.60 -25.37 24.96
N ASN A 219 -8.67 -26.07 25.27
CA ASN A 219 -8.73 -27.53 25.30
C ASN A 219 -9.00 -28.09 23.90
N LEU A 220 -8.00 -28.76 23.33
CA LEU A 220 -8.08 -29.30 21.96
C LEU A 220 -9.11 -30.43 21.82
N LEU A 221 -9.29 -31.25 22.86
CA LEU A 221 -10.14 -32.44 22.80
C LEU A 221 -11.61 -32.09 22.98
N ARG A 222 -11.91 -31.11 23.83
CA ARG A 222 -13.28 -30.64 24.09
C ARG A 222 -13.71 -29.48 23.17
N ASN A 223 -12.76 -28.87 22.49
CA ASN A 223 -12.93 -27.65 21.71
C ASN A 223 -13.54 -26.50 22.53
N THR A 224 -12.90 -26.20 23.65
CA THR A 224 -13.37 -25.20 24.62
C THR A 224 -12.24 -24.28 25.05
N ILE A 225 -12.56 -23.04 25.39
CA ILE A 225 -11.66 -22.20 26.20
C ILE A 225 -12.07 -22.42 27.66
N GLU A 226 -11.15 -22.95 28.46
CA GLU A 226 -11.32 -23.22 29.88
C GLU A 226 -10.60 -22.14 30.70
N PHE A 227 -11.26 -21.63 31.73
CA PHE A 227 -10.77 -20.57 32.60
C PHE A 227 -10.41 -21.15 33.96
N PHE A 228 -9.13 -21.07 34.29
CA PHE A 228 -8.57 -21.56 35.54
C PHE A 228 -8.31 -20.38 36.47
N TYR A 229 -9.16 -20.20 37.47
CA TYR A 229 -9.05 -19.09 38.41
C TYR A 229 -8.01 -19.42 39.49
N ASN A 230 -7.20 -18.43 39.84
CA ASN A 230 -6.20 -18.47 40.87
C ASN A 230 -6.87 -18.29 42.24
N LEU A 231 -6.88 -19.36 43.04
CA LEU A 231 -7.47 -19.37 44.37
C LEU A 231 -6.49 -18.93 45.47
N GLY A 232 -5.35 -18.35 45.08
CA GLY A 232 -4.22 -18.09 45.94
C GLY A 232 -3.29 -19.31 46.08
N GLU A 233 -2.08 -19.06 46.62
CA GLU A 233 -1.05 -20.09 46.83
C GLU A 233 -0.74 -20.93 45.57
N LYS A 234 -0.87 -20.33 44.39
CA LYS A 234 -0.62 -20.98 43.09
C LYS A 234 -1.54 -22.19 42.83
N ARG A 235 -2.74 -22.19 43.43
CA ARG A 235 -3.77 -23.20 43.20
C ARG A 235 -4.77 -22.70 42.16
N PHE A 236 -5.05 -23.52 41.17
CA PHE A 236 -5.93 -23.18 40.07
C PHE A 236 -7.10 -24.16 39.98
N ASN A 237 -8.30 -23.66 39.75
CA ASN A 237 -9.48 -24.49 39.48
C ASN A 237 -10.18 -24.03 38.20
N ASN A 238 -10.65 -24.98 37.39
CA ASN A 238 -11.51 -24.63 36.26
C ASN A 238 -12.84 -24.10 36.82
N ALA A 239 -13.06 -22.79 36.67
CA ALA A 239 -14.23 -22.09 37.16
C ALA A 239 -15.27 -21.86 36.06
N ARG A 240 -14.84 -21.82 34.80
CA ARG A 240 -15.70 -21.51 33.66
C ARG A 240 -15.17 -22.12 32.37
N THR A 241 -16.08 -22.45 31.46
CA THR A 241 -15.76 -23.02 30.16
C THR A 241 -16.63 -22.38 29.08
N ILE A 242 -16.01 -21.96 27.98
CA ILE A 242 -16.68 -21.46 26.77
C ILE A 242 -16.51 -22.49 25.67
N LYS A 243 -17.62 -23.00 25.14
CA LYS A 243 -17.60 -23.96 24.03
C LYS A 243 -17.41 -23.22 22.71
N LEU A 244 -16.49 -23.71 21.89
CA LEU A 244 -16.25 -23.20 20.56
C LEU A 244 -16.90 -24.09 19.51
N ASP A 245 -17.29 -23.48 18.40
CA ASP A 245 -17.80 -24.16 17.20
C ASP A 245 -16.67 -24.87 16.43
N GLU A 246 -15.47 -24.29 16.42
CA GLU A 246 -14.33 -24.75 15.64
C GLU A 246 -13.00 -24.65 16.41
N LYS A 247 -11.99 -25.37 15.93
CA LYS A 247 -10.64 -25.31 16.51
C LYS A 247 -10.01 -23.95 16.30
N ILE A 248 -9.24 -23.51 17.29
CA ILE A 248 -8.47 -22.26 17.21
C ILE A 248 -7.00 -22.55 16.91
N ASN A 249 -6.34 -21.62 16.25
CA ASN A 249 -4.90 -21.70 15.90
C ASN A 249 -4.00 -20.94 16.89
N SER A 250 -4.59 -20.02 17.66
CA SER A 250 -3.89 -19.15 18.59
C SER A 250 -4.87 -18.59 19.62
N LEU A 251 -4.34 -18.24 20.80
CA LEU A 251 -5.05 -17.58 21.89
C LEU A 251 -4.12 -16.54 22.49
N TYR A 252 -4.64 -15.34 22.72
CA TYR A 252 -3.97 -14.19 23.30
C TYR A 252 -4.87 -13.57 24.38
N ALA A 253 -4.24 -12.90 25.34
CA ALA A 253 -4.91 -12.09 26.36
C ALA A 253 -4.27 -10.70 26.37
N PHE A 254 -5.09 -9.66 26.20
CA PHE A 254 -4.70 -8.26 26.30
C PHE A 254 -5.93 -7.36 26.25
N ASP A 255 -5.84 -6.18 26.86
CA ASP A 255 -6.86 -5.14 26.80
C ASP A 255 -6.85 -4.45 25.41
N LEU A 256 -7.86 -4.73 24.58
CA LEU A 256 -7.99 -4.23 23.21
C LEU A 256 -8.81 -2.93 23.15
N ASN A 257 -9.77 -2.74 24.07
CA ASN A 257 -10.66 -1.58 24.11
C ASN A 257 -10.22 -0.49 25.12
N LEU A 258 -9.10 -0.71 25.82
CA LEU A 258 -8.49 0.19 26.80
C LEU A 258 -9.39 0.47 28.02
N ASP A 259 -10.22 -0.49 28.41
CA ASP A 259 -11.11 -0.38 29.57
C ASP A 259 -10.50 -0.92 30.88
N SER A 260 -9.23 -1.36 30.82
CA SER A 260 -8.47 -1.99 31.90
C SER A 260 -8.86 -3.43 32.24
N TYR A 261 -9.79 -4.04 31.51
CA TYR A 261 -10.07 -5.47 31.59
C TYR A 261 -9.37 -6.20 30.44
N GLU A 262 -8.79 -7.36 30.71
CA GLU A 262 -8.15 -8.12 29.65
C GLU A 262 -9.17 -8.84 28.77
N ASP A 263 -9.04 -8.66 27.46
CA ASP A 263 -9.84 -9.36 26.46
C ASP A 263 -9.15 -10.68 26.05
N LEU A 264 -9.94 -11.62 25.53
CA LEU A 264 -9.42 -12.84 24.91
C LEU A 264 -9.57 -12.80 23.39
N ILE A 265 -8.45 -13.00 22.71
CA ILE A 265 -8.37 -12.92 21.25
C ILE A 265 -7.91 -14.27 20.71
N PHE A 266 -8.64 -14.81 19.75
CA PHE A 266 -8.30 -16.10 19.15
C PHE A 266 -8.67 -16.19 17.67
N VAL A 267 -7.86 -16.95 16.93
CA VAL A 267 -8.07 -17.13 15.49
C VAL A 267 -8.79 -18.43 15.22
N GLN A 268 -9.89 -18.37 14.46
CA GLN A 268 -10.60 -19.52 13.89
C GLN A 268 -10.72 -19.34 12.38
N LYS A 269 -10.05 -20.20 11.60
CA LYS A 269 -9.99 -20.04 10.13
C LYS A 269 -9.59 -18.60 9.76
N ASN A 270 -10.36 -17.90 8.95
CA ASN A 270 -10.13 -16.52 8.54
C ASN A 270 -10.91 -15.51 9.39
N ARG A 271 -11.06 -15.79 10.69
CA ARG A 271 -11.69 -14.88 11.65
C ARG A 271 -10.76 -14.67 12.84
N ILE A 272 -10.57 -13.42 13.21
CA ILE A 272 -10.00 -13.03 14.51
C ILE A 272 -11.20 -12.73 15.40
N ASN A 273 -11.42 -13.53 16.44
CA ASN A 273 -12.53 -13.37 17.36
C ASN A 273 -12.05 -12.70 18.65
N PHE A 274 -12.96 -11.96 19.29
CA PHE A 274 -12.74 -11.26 20.54
C PHE A 274 -13.83 -11.64 21.54
N LEU A 275 -13.42 -11.89 22.78
CA LEU A 275 -14.30 -11.90 23.93
C LEU A 275 -13.84 -10.76 24.82
N TYR A 276 -14.69 -9.74 24.96
CA TYR A 276 -14.33 -8.54 25.70
C TYR A 276 -14.48 -8.78 27.19
N GLY A 277 -13.42 -8.52 27.95
CA GLY A 277 -13.41 -8.56 29.40
C GLY A 277 -14.37 -7.53 29.99
N ASP A 278 -14.77 -7.74 31.24
CA ASP A 278 -15.57 -6.77 31.97
C ASP A 278 -15.36 -6.93 33.48
N SER A 279 -15.88 -5.98 34.26
CA SER A 279 -15.74 -5.92 35.73
C SER A 279 -16.25 -7.16 36.49
N VAL A 280 -17.06 -8.00 35.85
CA VAL A 280 -17.62 -9.23 36.45
C VAL A 280 -17.19 -10.47 35.66
N SER A 281 -16.16 -10.35 34.82
CA SER A 281 -15.57 -11.43 34.04
C SER A 281 -16.58 -12.16 33.15
N SER A 282 -17.63 -11.47 32.67
CA SER A 282 -18.76 -12.13 31.99
C SER A 282 -18.46 -12.49 30.54
N PHE A 283 -17.54 -11.79 29.86
CA PHE A 283 -17.24 -12.02 28.44
C PHE A 283 -18.51 -12.07 27.57
N GLN A 284 -19.55 -11.29 27.95
CA GLN A 284 -20.82 -11.27 27.24
C GLN A 284 -20.73 -10.51 25.92
N ASN A 285 -19.91 -9.46 25.87
CA ASN A 285 -19.65 -8.76 24.63
C ASN A 285 -18.59 -9.52 23.83
N SER A 286 -18.85 -9.71 22.54
CA SER A 286 -17.95 -10.43 21.65
C SER A 286 -18.03 -9.86 20.25
N GLY A 287 -16.95 -10.02 19.51
CA GLY A 287 -16.84 -9.53 18.14
C GLY A 287 -15.96 -10.45 17.31
N ASN A 288 -15.92 -10.19 16.00
CA ASN A 288 -14.93 -10.79 15.14
C ASN A 288 -14.62 -9.90 13.95
N ILE A 289 -13.40 -10.00 13.44
CA ILE A 289 -13.00 -9.47 12.14
C ILE A 289 -12.84 -10.64 11.19
N LYS A 290 -13.54 -10.58 10.05
CA LYS A 290 -13.32 -11.49 8.94
C LYS A 290 -12.11 -10.99 8.14
N THR A 291 -11.09 -11.83 8.04
CA THR A 291 -9.89 -11.54 7.25
C THR A 291 -9.99 -12.17 5.87
N THR A 292 -9.26 -11.59 4.91
CA THR A 292 -9.14 -12.13 3.55
C THR A 292 -8.30 -13.41 3.54
N PHE A 293 -7.24 -13.45 4.34
CA PHE A 293 -6.31 -14.58 4.43
C PHE A 293 -6.31 -15.19 5.84
N HIS A 294 -5.89 -16.46 5.98
CA HIS A 294 -5.84 -17.16 7.26
C HIS A 294 -4.75 -16.56 8.19
N PRO A 295 -5.06 -16.02 9.37
CA PRO A 295 -4.04 -15.46 10.25
C PRO A 295 -3.25 -16.56 10.98
N ASP A 296 -1.95 -16.68 10.69
CA ASP A 296 -1.06 -17.58 11.43
C ASP A 296 -0.54 -16.93 12.72
N LYS A 297 -0.37 -15.60 12.69
CA LYS A 297 0.07 -14.80 13.83
C LYS A 297 -0.65 -13.47 13.85
N VAL A 298 -1.14 -13.09 15.02
CA VAL A 298 -1.72 -11.77 15.30
C VAL A 298 -0.82 -11.02 16.28
N ILE A 299 -0.66 -9.73 16.04
CA ILE A 299 -0.01 -8.76 16.92
C ILE A 299 -0.90 -7.53 17.06
N GLN A 300 -0.61 -6.71 18.06
CA GLN A 300 -1.36 -5.49 18.33
C GLN A 300 -0.45 -4.30 18.59
N GLY A 301 -1.02 -3.10 18.43
CA GLY A 301 -0.37 -1.85 18.77
C GLY A 301 -1.17 -0.65 18.31
N ASP A 302 -0.96 0.50 18.95
CA ASP A 302 -1.38 1.79 18.39
C ASP A 302 -0.39 2.19 17.29
N PHE A 303 -0.62 1.70 16.08
CA PHE A 303 0.31 1.85 14.97
C PHE A 303 0.15 3.23 14.32
N ASN A 304 -1.09 3.71 14.16
CA ASN A 304 -1.37 5.03 13.61
C ASN A 304 -1.37 6.17 14.67
N ARG A 305 -1.13 5.89 15.94
CA ARG A 305 -1.06 6.91 17.03
C ARG A 305 -2.35 7.68 17.22
N ASP A 306 -3.50 7.05 17.01
CA ASP A 306 -4.80 7.65 17.32
C ASP A 306 -5.28 7.34 18.74
N GLY A 307 -4.53 6.54 19.49
CA GLY A 307 -4.85 6.13 20.86
C GLY A 307 -5.76 4.90 20.95
N LEU A 308 -6.07 4.26 19.82
CA LEU A 308 -6.79 2.99 19.75
C LEU A 308 -5.82 1.85 19.45
N ILE A 309 -6.19 0.62 19.81
CA ILE A 309 -5.35 -0.55 19.57
C ILE A 309 -5.71 -1.19 18.23
N ASP A 310 -4.77 -1.07 17.29
CA ASP A 310 -4.86 -1.71 15.97
C ASP A 310 -4.42 -3.17 16.02
N ILE A 311 -4.82 -3.92 14.99
CA ILE A 311 -4.46 -5.32 14.80
C ILE A 311 -3.64 -5.46 13.52
N ALA A 312 -2.54 -6.22 13.60
CA ALA A 312 -1.83 -6.68 12.41
C ALA A 312 -1.68 -8.19 12.43
N TYR A 313 -1.76 -8.81 11.24
CA TYR A 313 -1.65 -10.25 11.13
C TYR A 313 -0.77 -10.69 9.96
N LEU A 314 -0.16 -11.86 10.14
CA LEU A 314 0.64 -12.54 9.13
C LEU A 314 -0.10 -13.80 8.66
N ASN A 315 -0.23 -13.96 7.35
CA ASN A 315 -0.44 -15.26 6.70
C ASN A 315 0.89 -15.65 6.03
N SER A 316 1.60 -16.59 6.63
CA SER A 316 2.91 -17.05 6.17
C SER A 316 2.84 -17.88 4.88
N GLU A 317 1.72 -18.58 4.66
CA GLU A 317 1.49 -19.41 3.47
C GLU A 317 1.54 -18.59 2.18
N ASN A 318 0.79 -17.49 2.12
CA ASN A 318 0.76 -16.58 0.98
C ASN A 318 1.80 -15.46 1.09
N GLY A 319 2.40 -15.29 2.28
CA GLY A 319 3.35 -14.22 2.57
C GLY A 319 2.66 -12.86 2.66
N ILE A 320 1.56 -12.78 3.39
CA ILE A 320 0.74 -11.58 3.53
C ILE A 320 0.93 -10.97 4.92
N LEU A 321 1.31 -9.70 4.98
CA LEU A 321 1.19 -8.86 6.18
C LEU A 321 0.07 -7.85 5.95
N SER A 322 -0.97 -7.95 6.76
CA SER A 322 -2.11 -7.04 6.74
C SER A 322 -2.28 -6.31 8.08
N ILE A 323 -2.85 -5.12 8.02
CA ILE A 323 -3.16 -4.27 9.17
C ILE A 323 -4.64 -3.91 9.11
N ILE A 324 -5.29 -3.93 10.25
CA ILE A 324 -6.68 -3.56 10.45
C ILE A 324 -6.70 -2.52 11.57
N PHE A 325 -6.94 -1.27 11.19
CA PHE A 325 -6.95 -0.14 12.12
C PHE A 325 -8.25 -0.09 12.92
N ALA A 326 -8.16 0.26 14.20
CA ALA A 326 -9.34 0.46 15.03
C ALA A 326 -10.09 1.74 14.62
N ALA A 327 -11.42 1.70 14.73
CA ALA A 327 -12.30 2.83 14.43
C ALA A 327 -13.05 3.37 15.68
N GLY A 328 -12.80 2.76 16.85
CA GLY A 328 -13.48 3.05 18.11
C GLY A 328 -14.76 2.23 18.28
N ASP A 329 -15.35 2.25 19.49
CA ASP A 329 -16.62 1.59 19.80
C ASP A 329 -16.71 0.12 19.34
N TYR A 330 -15.64 -0.65 19.57
CA TYR A 330 -15.51 -2.06 19.16
C TYR A 330 -15.54 -2.30 17.63
N SER A 331 -15.35 -1.26 16.83
CA SER A 331 -15.35 -1.32 15.37
C SER A 331 -13.95 -1.16 14.78
N PHE A 332 -13.78 -1.69 13.57
CA PHE A 332 -12.52 -1.71 12.83
C PHE A 332 -12.73 -1.25 11.40
N HIS A 333 -11.71 -0.61 10.83
CA HIS A 333 -11.65 -0.29 9.41
C HIS A 333 -11.46 -1.53 8.54
N ASP A 334 -11.68 -1.39 7.23
CA ASP A 334 -11.35 -2.44 6.26
C ASP A 334 -9.87 -2.84 6.33
N GLU A 335 -9.61 -4.12 6.07
CA GLU A 335 -8.26 -4.68 6.02
C GLU A 335 -7.38 -3.97 4.97
N MET A 336 -6.17 -3.55 5.38
CA MET A 336 -5.13 -3.06 4.49
C MET A 336 -4.01 -4.08 4.35
N VAL A 337 -3.83 -4.62 3.15
CA VAL A 337 -2.68 -5.49 2.84
C VAL A 337 -1.46 -4.62 2.60
N TYR A 338 -0.46 -4.66 3.49
CA TYR A 338 0.76 -3.85 3.36
C TYR A 338 1.83 -4.56 2.53
N ILE A 339 2.05 -5.86 2.77
CA ILE A 339 3.09 -6.64 2.08
C ILE A 339 2.48 -7.93 1.56
N ALA A 340 2.81 -8.27 0.31
CA ALA A 340 2.55 -9.58 -0.31
C ALA A 340 3.86 -10.11 -0.90
N GLU A 341 4.60 -10.86 -0.09
CA GLU A 341 5.90 -11.41 -0.44
C GLU A 341 6.06 -12.80 0.16
N LYS A 342 6.19 -13.80 -0.71
CA LYS A 342 6.41 -15.19 -0.29
C LYS A 342 7.64 -15.30 0.61
N GLY A 343 7.54 -16.14 1.64
CA GLY A 343 8.62 -16.40 2.59
C GLY A 343 8.58 -15.53 3.83
N LEU A 344 7.66 -14.57 3.95
CA LEU A 344 7.38 -13.92 5.24
C LEU A 344 7.03 -14.97 6.30
N SER A 345 7.75 -14.94 7.41
CA SER A 345 7.74 -16.05 8.39
C SER A 345 7.43 -15.62 9.83
N ASP A 346 7.70 -14.37 10.18
CA ASP A 346 7.31 -13.83 11.48
C ASP A 346 7.11 -12.32 11.44
N ILE A 347 6.23 -11.82 12.31
CA ILE A 347 5.99 -10.39 12.56
C ILE A 347 5.99 -10.10 14.05
N ILE A 348 6.46 -8.94 14.49
CA ILE A 348 6.38 -8.48 15.88
C ILE A 348 6.08 -6.97 15.94
N PRO A 349 5.46 -6.48 17.03
CA PRO A 349 5.49 -5.05 17.32
C PRO A 349 6.94 -4.57 17.47
N PHE A 350 7.23 -3.37 16.98
CA PHE A 350 8.54 -2.73 17.04
C PHE A 350 8.40 -1.33 17.64
N TYR A 351 8.89 -1.17 18.87
CA TYR A 351 8.80 0.09 19.62
C TYR A 351 10.17 0.58 20.04
N SER A 352 10.69 1.55 19.30
CA SER A 352 12.00 2.17 19.52
C SER A 352 11.78 3.65 19.82
N LYS A 353 12.58 4.31 20.67
CA LYS A 353 12.39 5.73 21.09
C LYS A 353 11.50 6.61 20.17
N PHE A 354 10.27 6.90 20.61
CA PHE A 354 9.27 7.71 19.88
C PHE A 354 8.83 7.17 18.50
N LEU A 355 9.03 5.89 18.24
CA LEU A 355 8.68 5.16 17.02
C LEU A 355 7.87 3.91 17.40
N SER A 356 6.73 3.77 16.74
CA SER A 356 5.89 2.57 16.77
C SER A 356 5.92 1.96 15.38
N GLY A 357 5.83 0.64 15.32
CA GLY A 357 6.14 -0.08 14.11
C GLY A 357 5.83 -1.57 14.17
N ILE A 358 6.04 -2.20 13.04
CA ILE A 358 5.99 -3.65 12.87
C ILE A 358 7.29 -4.07 12.21
N ALA A 359 7.98 -5.05 12.80
CA ALA A 359 9.11 -5.72 12.17
C ALA A 359 8.66 -7.08 11.62
N ALA A 360 9.09 -7.40 10.40
CA ALA A 360 8.77 -8.63 9.70
C ALA A 360 10.03 -9.29 9.12
N VAL A 361 10.15 -10.61 9.21
CA VAL A 361 11.31 -11.35 8.68
C VAL A 361 10.88 -12.31 7.58
N ASN A 362 11.66 -12.32 6.51
CA ASN A 362 11.48 -13.22 5.39
C ASN A 362 12.62 -14.24 5.33
N LEU A 363 12.26 -15.49 5.04
CA LEU A 363 13.17 -16.61 4.82
C LEU A 363 14.26 -16.34 3.78
N ASN A 364 14.03 -15.43 2.82
CA ASN A 364 14.99 -15.06 1.80
C ASN A 364 16.18 -14.22 2.33
N GLY A 365 16.17 -13.80 3.61
CA GLY A 365 17.23 -12.98 4.20
C GLY A 365 16.93 -11.49 4.16
N SER A 366 15.65 -11.10 4.26
CA SER A 366 15.26 -9.71 4.42
C SER A 366 14.49 -9.50 5.73
N LEU A 367 14.80 -8.38 6.37
CA LEU A 367 14.15 -7.86 7.56
C LEU A 367 13.53 -6.51 7.19
N LYS A 368 12.22 -6.40 7.39
CA LYS A 368 11.42 -5.24 6.99
C LYS A 368 10.84 -4.59 8.23
N ILE A 369 10.88 -3.26 8.30
CA ILE A 369 10.27 -2.47 9.36
C ILE A 369 9.34 -1.45 8.73
N ILE A 370 8.07 -1.48 9.16
CA ILE A 370 7.07 -0.46 8.86
C ILE A 370 6.91 0.39 10.11
N SER A 371 6.99 1.72 9.98
CA SER A 371 6.89 2.63 11.13
C SER A 371 6.21 3.95 10.78
N ASN A 372 5.99 4.80 11.79
CA ASN A 372 5.52 6.16 11.56
C ASN A 372 6.58 7.00 10.81
N LEU A 373 6.08 7.82 9.87
CA LEU A 373 6.81 8.84 9.14
C LEU A 373 6.61 10.20 9.82
N ASN A 374 7.67 10.77 10.36
CA ASN A 374 7.63 12.06 11.06
C ASN A 374 8.16 13.24 10.22
N GLY A 375 8.58 12.99 8.98
CA GLY A 375 9.18 13.98 8.09
C GLY A 375 9.83 13.31 6.88
N PHE A 376 10.01 14.08 5.79
CA PHE A 376 10.75 13.61 4.63
C PHE A 376 12.25 13.94 4.80
N SER A 377 13.08 12.91 4.94
CA SER A 377 14.51 12.99 4.65
C SER A 377 14.77 12.79 3.16
N ASP A 378 16.02 12.90 2.71
CA ASP A 378 16.38 12.51 1.34
C ASP A 378 16.16 11.00 1.14
N GLY A 379 15.15 10.65 0.32
CA GLY A 379 14.83 9.27 -0.02
C GLY A 379 14.07 8.55 1.10
N VAL A 380 12.74 8.59 1.04
CA VAL A 380 11.86 7.87 1.96
C VAL A 380 11.01 6.89 1.16
N ASP A 381 11.06 5.62 1.53
CA ASP A 381 10.13 4.61 1.05
C ASP A 381 8.90 4.56 1.94
N MET A 382 7.73 4.48 1.31
CA MET A 382 6.43 4.39 1.96
C MET A 382 5.65 3.21 1.40
N VAL A 383 5.01 2.44 2.29
CA VAL A 383 4.16 1.30 1.91
C VAL A 383 2.72 1.54 2.35
N PHE A 384 1.79 1.26 1.45
CA PHE A 384 0.33 1.35 1.67
C PHE A 384 -0.42 0.18 1.03
N SER A 385 0.25 -0.56 0.16
CA SER A 385 -0.32 -1.65 -0.63
C SER A 385 0.81 -2.50 -1.23
N PRO A 386 0.56 -3.76 -1.63
CA PRO A 386 1.64 -4.67 -2.00
C PRO A 386 2.25 -4.44 -3.37
N ARG A 387 1.52 -3.84 -4.33
CA ARG A 387 2.01 -3.67 -5.70
C ARG A 387 1.53 -2.35 -6.31
N PRO A 388 2.01 -1.20 -5.80
CA PRO A 388 1.67 0.09 -6.36
C PRO A 388 2.20 0.25 -7.79
N SER A 389 1.39 0.85 -8.64
CA SER A 389 1.60 1.10 -10.08
C SER A 389 0.85 2.36 -10.50
N ALA A 390 1.06 2.83 -11.73
CA ALA A 390 0.34 3.94 -12.35
C ALA A 390 0.11 5.12 -11.40
N LEU A 391 1.13 5.95 -11.21
CA LEU A 391 1.17 6.98 -10.17
C LEU A 391 0.81 8.35 -10.74
N ASN A 392 -0.02 9.11 -10.03
CA ASN A 392 -0.31 10.51 -10.32
C ASN A 392 -0.56 11.32 -9.03
N TYR A 393 -0.87 12.60 -9.15
CA TYR A 393 -1.08 13.52 -8.03
C TYR A 393 -2.35 14.34 -8.19
N PHE A 394 -2.82 14.91 -7.09
CA PHE A 394 -3.95 15.85 -7.00
C PHE A 394 -3.76 16.76 -5.78
N ASP A 395 -4.56 17.79 -5.57
CA ASP A 395 -4.54 18.61 -4.36
C ASP A 395 -5.95 18.62 -3.75
N HIS A 396 -6.18 17.79 -2.74
CA HIS A 396 -7.53 17.53 -2.22
C HIS A 396 -8.21 18.78 -1.66
N ASN A 397 -7.45 19.75 -1.14
CA ASN A 397 -7.96 20.93 -0.44
C ASN A 397 -7.37 22.25 -0.98
N ASN A 398 -6.72 22.22 -2.14
CA ASN A 398 -6.11 23.35 -2.83
C ASN A 398 -5.13 24.17 -1.97
N ASN A 399 -4.44 23.53 -1.02
CA ASN A 399 -3.47 24.20 -0.14
C ASN A 399 -2.05 24.29 -0.77
N GLY A 400 -1.88 23.75 -1.97
CA GLY A 400 -0.62 23.68 -2.70
C GLY A 400 0.27 22.52 -2.26
N ILE A 401 -0.12 21.71 -1.29
CA ILE A 401 0.55 20.45 -0.93
C ILE A 401 -0.27 19.35 -1.58
N TYR A 402 0.31 18.73 -2.61
CA TYR A 402 -0.40 17.75 -3.41
C TYR A 402 -0.72 16.48 -2.60
N ASP A 403 -1.24 15.45 -3.21
CA ASP A 403 -1.61 14.17 -2.64
C ASP A 403 -1.25 13.10 -3.65
N ILE A 404 -1.37 11.84 -3.25
CA ILE A 404 -0.94 10.73 -4.09
C ILE A 404 -2.15 9.91 -4.49
N VAL A 405 -2.29 9.66 -5.80
CA VAL A 405 -3.23 8.67 -6.32
C VAL A 405 -2.48 7.64 -7.13
N TYR A 406 -2.79 6.36 -6.95
CA TYR A 406 -2.10 5.28 -7.64
C TYR A 406 -2.97 4.03 -7.75
N ILE A 407 -2.61 3.11 -8.65
CA ILE A 407 -3.29 1.81 -8.79
C ILE A 407 -2.48 0.75 -8.04
N ASP A 408 -3.12 -0.01 -7.16
CA ASP A 408 -2.56 -1.25 -6.65
C ASP A 408 -2.99 -2.43 -7.54
N GLU A 409 -2.01 -3.03 -8.20
CA GLU A 409 -2.24 -4.18 -9.07
C GLU A 409 -2.58 -5.45 -8.28
N PHE A 410 -2.22 -5.52 -6.98
CA PHE A 410 -2.52 -6.69 -6.16
C PHE A 410 -4.01 -6.74 -5.81
N ASN A 411 -4.53 -5.66 -5.22
CA ASN A 411 -5.94 -5.57 -4.85
C ASN A 411 -6.86 -5.18 -6.01
N ARG A 412 -6.31 -4.80 -7.18
CA ARG A 412 -7.05 -4.19 -8.31
C ARG A 412 -7.87 -3.00 -7.80
N SER A 413 -7.18 -2.06 -7.17
CA SER A 413 -7.81 -0.88 -6.58
C SER A 413 -7.10 0.41 -6.98
N LEU A 414 -7.85 1.49 -6.99
CA LEU A 414 -7.37 2.87 -7.07
C LEU A 414 -7.29 3.42 -5.66
N ASN A 415 -6.09 3.77 -5.24
CA ASN A 415 -5.80 4.20 -3.88
C ASN A 415 -5.43 5.68 -3.84
N PHE A 416 -5.87 6.36 -2.80
CA PHE A 416 -5.62 7.78 -2.56
C PHE A 416 -5.00 7.97 -1.18
N ILE A 417 -3.94 8.77 -1.12
CA ILE A 417 -3.26 9.16 0.11
C ILE A 417 -3.40 10.66 0.25
N THR A 418 -4.29 11.10 1.14
CA THR A 418 -4.38 12.53 1.49
C THR A 418 -3.40 12.86 2.59
N ARG A 419 -2.86 14.08 2.56
CA ARG A 419 -1.74 14.49 3.41
C ARG A 419 -2.07 15.73 4.22
N ASN A 420 -1.42 15.89 5.36
CA ASN A 420 -1.59 17.05 6.21
C ASN A 420 -0.73 18.25 5.74
N ASN A 421 -0.81 19.39 6.43
CA ASN A 421 -0.05 20.59 6.09
C ASN A 421 1.48 20.44 6.23
N ALA A 422 1.97 19.40 6.91
CA ALA A 422 3.38 19.04 6.96
C ALA A 422 3.78 18.11 5.79
N GLY A 423 2.84 17.70 4.95
CA GLY A 423 3.01 16.76 3.85
C GLY A 423 2.95 15.29 4.26
N ILE A 424 2.72 14.99 5.54
CA ILE A 424 2.68 13.62 6.06
C ILE A 424 1.37 12.93 5.66
N PRO A 425 1.41 11.68 5.16
CA PRO A 425 0.23 10.86 4.89
C PRO A 425 -0.73 10.80 6.08
N GLN A 426 -2.00 11.16 5.88
CA GLN A 426 -2.99 11.26 6.94
C GLN A 426 -4.12 10.23 6.78
N LYS A 427 -4.72 10.14 5.60
CA LYS A 427 -5.80 9.19 5.32
C LYS A 427 -5.53 8.39 4.07
N PHE A 428 -5.92 7.12 4.11
CA PHE A 428 -5.93 6.20 2.99
C PHE A 428 -7.38 5.94 2.54
N TYR A 429 -7.59 5.99 1.23
CA TYR A 429 -8.85 5.62 0.58
C TYR A 429 -8.57 4.60 -0.51
N SER A 430 -9.50 3.69 -0.75
CA SER A 430 -9.41 2.68 -1.81
C SER A 430 -10.74 2.52 -2.54
N TYR A 431 -10.65 2.37 -3.86
CA TYR A 431 -11.77 2.11 -4.76
C TYR A 431 -11.48 0.88 -5.62
N ASN A 432 -12.36 -0.12 -5.59
CA ASN A 432 -12.19 -1.33 -6.40
C ASN A 432 -12.39 -1.02 -7.89
N LEU A 433 -11.37 -1.28 -8.70
CA LEU A 433 -11.41 -1.05 -10.14
C LEU A 433 -12.10 -2.20 -10.87
N HIS A 434 -12.77 -1.88 -11.98
CA HIS A 434 -13.36 -2.88 -12.86
C HIS A 434 -12.28 -3.72 -13.57
N SER A 435 -11.13 -3.12 -13.89
CA SER A 435 -10.01 -3.75 -14.61
C SER A 435 -8.64 -3.32 -14.06
N ASN A 436 -7.56 -3.92 -14.55
CA ASN A 436 -6.18 -3.57 -14.21
C ASN A 436 -5.66 -2.50 -15.17
N TYR A 437 -5.90 -1.23 -14.85
CA TYR A 437 -5.39 -0.12 -15.66
C TYR A 437 -3.91 0.17 -15.39
N LYS A 438 -3.24 0.83 -16.35
CA LYS A 438 -1.80 1.16 -16.27
C LYS A 438 -1.50 2.66 -16.27
N SER A 439 -2.51 3.50 -16.45
CA SER A 439 -2.37 4.95 -16.52
C SER A 439 -3.50 5.64 -15.77
N ILE A 440 -3.18 6.82 -15.23
CA ILE A 440 -4.12 7.70 -14.52
C ILE A 440 -4.01 9.11 -15.10
N ALA A 441 -5.14 9.72 -15.42
CA ALA A 441 -5.26 11.17 -15.55
C ALA A 441 -6.18 11.73 -14.46
N VAL A 442 -5.85 12.92 -13.96
CA VAL A 442 -6.54 13.55 -12.81
C VAL A 442 -7.10 14.91 -13.23
N ASP A 443 -8.41 15.08 -13.07
CA ASP A 443 -9.07 16.37 -13.06
C ASP A 443 -9.10 16.91 -11.63
N ASP A 444 -8.32 17.95 -11.40
CA ASP A 444 -8.07 18.58 -10.10
C ASP A 444 -8.58 20.03 -10.08
N ASN A 445 -9.61 20.33 -10.86
CA ASN A 445 -10.07 21.71 -11.08
C ASN A 445 -11.10 22.22 -10.06
N THR A 446 -11.67 21.33 -9.26
CA THR A 446 -12.71 21.63 -8.27
C THR A 446 -12.23 21.28 -6.87
N ASP A 447 -12.47 22.19 -5.92
CA ASP A 447 -12.10 21.98 -4.51
C ASP A 447 -12.86 20.79 -3.91
N GLY A 448 -12.16 19.90 -3.20
CA GLY A 448 -12.69 18.67 -2.63
C GLY A 448 -13.20 17.61 -3.61
N LEU A 449 -13.50 17.94 -4.88
CA LEU A 449 -13.99 17.01 -5.90
C LEU A 449 -12.92 16.74 -6.95
N LYS A 450 -12.48 15.48 -7.06
CA LYS A 450 -11.52 15.03 -8.07
C LYS A 450 -12.15 13.99 -8.98
N ILE A 451 -11.77 14.03 -10.26
CA ILE A 451 -12.20 13.03 -11.25
C ILE A 451 -10.98 12.33 -11.79
N ILE A 452 -10.93 11.02 -11.61
CA ILE A 452 -9.82 10.17 -11.98
C ILE A 452 -10.23 9.35 -13.19
N TYR A 453 -9.40 9.38 -14.23
CA TYR A 453 -9.57 8.58 -15.44
C TYR A 453 -8.50 7.50 -15.44
N CYS A 454 -8.90 6.26 -15.21
CA CYS A 454 -8.03 5.08 -15.27
C CYS A 454 -8.16 4.43 -16.64
N TYR A 455 -7.03 4.21 -17.31
CA TYR A 455 -6.99 3.65 -18.66
C TYR A 455 -5.68 2.90 -18.92
N THR A 456 -5.63 2.16 -20.02
CA THR A 456 -4.42 1.48 -20.48
C THR A 456 -4.20 1.82 -21.95
N SER A 457 -2.99 2.24 -22.31
CA SER A 457 -2.61 2.43 -23.71
C SER A 457 -2.80 1.13 -24.50
N ASN A 458 -3.26 1.25 -25.74
CA ASN A 458 -3.70 0.16 -26.61
C ASN A 458 -4.98 -0.59 -26.19
N GLU A 459 -5.67 -0.16 -25.14
CA GLU A 459 -7.00 -0.64 -24.80
C GLU A 459 -8.06 0.43 -25.11
N LYS A 460 -9.35 0.06 -25.03
CA LYS A 460 -10.47 0.99 -25.28
C LYS A 460 -11.16 1.48 -24.02
N LEU A 461 -10.98 0.76 -22.91
CA LEU A 461 -11.74 0.98 -21.69
C LEU A 461 -11.15 2.16 -20.92
N ILE A 462 -12.03 3.04 -20.45
CA ILE A 462 -11.68 4.13 -19.53
C ILE A 462 -12.67 4.06 -18.37
N GLU A 463 -12.17 3.91 -17.17
CA GLU A 463 -12.97 4.03 -15.96
C GLU A 463 -12.82 5.44 -15.39
N VAL A 464 -13.95 6.06 -15.11
CA VAL A 464 -14.07 7.41 -14.58
C VAL A 464 -14.54 7.32 -13.15
N ILE A 465 -13.70 7.71 -12.20
CA ILE A 465 -13.98 7.68 -10.78
C ILE A 465 -14.06 9.12 -10.27
N LYS A 466 -15.24 9.55 -9.80
CA LYS A 466 -15.40 10.83 -9.10
C LYS A 466 -15.30 10.60 -7.61
N VAL A 467 -14.43 11.34 -6.93
CA VAL A 467 -14.26 11.32 -5.48
C VAL A 467 -14.50 12.72 -4.91
N ASN A 468 -15.39 12.81 -3.93
CA ASN A 468 -15.63 14.03 -3.17
C ASN A 468 -15.09 13.84 -1.75
N PHE A 469 -13.94 14.43 -1.44
CA PHE A 469 -13.26 14.35 -0.15
C PHE A 469 -13.98 15.11 0.97
N ASN A 470 -14.85 16.08 0.65
CA ASN A 470 -15.64 16.80 1.65
C ASN A 470 -16.79 15.93 2.20
N SER A 471 -17.40 15.12 1.33
CA SER A 471 -18.51 14.22 1.68
C SER A 471 -18.11 12.75 1.80
N ASN A 472 -16.86 12.43 1.45
CA ASN A 472 -16.28 11.09 1.38
C ASN A 472 -17.08 10.11 0.51
N LYS A 473 -17.57 10.60 -0.63
CA LYS A 473 -18.34 9.80 -1.59
C LYS A 473 -17.54 9.53 -2.85
N PHE A 474 -17.61 8.29 -3.34
CA PHE A 474 -17.12 7.93 -4.66
C PHE A 474 -18.28 7.54 -5.57
N SER A 475 -18.09 7.76 -6.86
CA SER A 475 -18.94 7.19 -7.91
C SER A 475 -18.07 6.81 -9.11
N GLY A 476 -18.37 5.67 -9.72
CA GLY A 476 -17.65 5.17 -10.89
C GLY A 476 -18.56 5.10 -12.11
N ASN A 477 -17.98 5.31 -13.28
CA ASN A 477 -18.60 5.02 -14.56
C ASN A 477 -17.55 4.49 -15.53
N VAL A 478 -17.97 3.72 -16.53
CA VAL A 478 -17.09 3.16 -17.54
C VAL A 478 -17.50 3.70 -18.90
N ILE A 479 -16.52 4.23 -19.65
CA ILE A 479 -16.70 4.71 -21.02
C ILE A 479 -15.74 3.97 -21.97
N TYR A 480 -16.07 3.98 -23.25
CA TYR A 480 -15.30 3.30 -24.29
C TYR A 480 -14.77 4.30 -25.31
N ALA A 481 -13.46 4.29 -25.52
CA ALA A 481 -12.82 5.00 -26.62
C ALA A 481 -13.24 4.38 -27.98
N PRO A 482 -13.27 5.17 -29.08
CA PRO A 482 -13.69 4.67 -30.39
C PRO A 482 -12.70 3.63 -30.97
N GLY A 483 -11.42 3.74 -30.57
CA GLY A 483 -10.35 2.82 -30.89
C GLY A 483 -9.40 2.65 -29.69
N ASN A 484 -8.29 1.99 -29.93
CA ASN A 484 -7.26 1.74 -28.93
C ASN A 484 -6.58 3.07 -28.56
N ILE A 485 -6.55 3.41 -27.28
CA ILE A 485 -6.06 4.70 -26.77
C ILE A 485 -4.55 4.80 -27.02
N GLU A 486 -4.10 5.94 -27.57
CA GLU A 486 -2.67 6.25 -27.75
C GLU A 486 -2.22 7.36 -26.78
N ASP A 487 -3.01 8.42 -26.64
CA ASP A 487 -2.80 9.53 -25.70
C ASP A 487 -4.14 9.97 -25.11
N LEU A 488 -4.12 10.45 -23.87
CA LEU A 488 -5.30 10.91 -23.15
C LEU A 488 -4.91 12.08 -22.25
N LYS A 489 -5.60 13.21 -22.42
CA LYS A 489 -5.31 14.44 -21.69
C LYS A 489 -6.58 15.18 -21.33
N LEU A 490 -6.47 16.01 -20.30
CA LEU A 490 -7.56 16.79 -19.73
C LEU A 490 -7.31 18.27 -19.98
N GLN A 491 -8.37 18.99 -20.35
CA GLN A 491 -8.32 20.44 -20.53
C GLN A 491 -9.53 21.08 -19.85
N LYS A 492 -9.28 22.01 -18.94
CA LYS A 492 -10.35 22.85 -18.37
C LYS A 492 -10.82 23.84 -19.44
N GLU A 493 -12.12 23.87 -19.68
CA GLU A 493 -12.77 24.89 -20.51
C GLU A 493 -13.36 25.99 -19.59
N PRO A 494 -13.42 27.26 -20.05
CA PRO A 494 -14.15 28.32 -19.34
C PRO A 494 -15.58 27.88 -19.03
N ASP A 495 -16.08 28.24 -17.85
CA ASP A 495 -17.45 27.98 -17.38
C ASP A 495 -17.82 26.49 -17.18
N GLN A 496 -16.87 25.57 -17.30
CA GLN A 496 -17.05 24.15 -16.99
C GLN A 496 -16.40 23.81 -15.64
N THR A 497 -17.12 23.04 -14.83
CA THR A 497 -16.61 22.49 -13.56
C THR A 497 -15.72 21.28 -13.80
N GLU A 498 -16.08 20.42 -14.75
CA GLU A 498 -15.33 19.23 -15.15
C GLU A 498 -14.48 19.52 -16.38
N ALA A 499 -13.24 19.04 -16.37
CA ALA A 499 -12.37 19.09 -17.53
C ALA A 499 -12.94 18.25 -18.68
N VAL A 500 -12.72 18.74 -19.90
CA VAL A 500 -13.01 17.97 -21.09
C VAL A 500 -11.92 16.95 -21.30
N LEU A 501 -12.32 15.69 -21.46
CA LEU A 501 -11.44 14.57 -21.74
C LEU A 501 -11.17 14.49 -23.24
N TYR A 502 -9.93 14.68 -23.65
CA TYR A 502 -9.48 14.50 -25.02
C TYR A 502 -8.63 13.25 -25.12
N LEU A 503 -8.81 12.46 -26.18
CA LEU A 503 -7.98 11.30 -26.45
C LEU A 503 -7.62 11.21 -27.93
N SER A 504 -6.45 10.62 -28.21
CA SER A 504 -6.11 10.09 -29.53
C SER A 504 -6.27 8.57 -29.50
N TYR A 505 -6.66 8.00 -30.63
CA TYR A 505 -6.86 6.56 -30.74
C TYR A 505 -6.43 6.02 -32.09
N LYS A 506 -6.10 4.72 -32.09
CA LYS A 506 -5.81 3.93 -33.26
C LYS A 506 -6.89 2.90 -33.52
N GLN A 507 -7.27 2.74 -34.78
CA GLN A 507 -8.21 1.72 -35.22
C GLN A 507 -7.76 1.15 -36.57
N LYS A 508 -7.26 -0.10 -36.56
CA LYS A 508 -6.74 -0.78 -37.77
C LYS A 508 -5.68 0.07 -38.51
N LYS A 509 -6.05 0.69 -39.65
CA LYS A 509 -5.17 1.51 -40.50
C LYS A 509 -5.41 3.02 -40.37
N SER A 510 -6.30 3.46 -39.47
CA SER A 510 -6.63 4.86 -39.24
C SER A 510 -6.33 5.26 -37.79
N ALA A 511 -5.95 6.52 -37.60
CA ALA A 511 -5.91 7.15 -36.30
C ALA A 511 -7.06 8.15 -36.19
N GLY A 512 -7.34 8.63 -35.00
CA GLY A 512 -8.35 9.66 -34.80
C GLY A 512 -8.18 10.33 -33.46
N THR A 513 -9.03 11.32 -33.24
CA THR A 513 -9.15 11.97 -31.94
C THR A 513 -10.61 12.06 -31.55
N ALA A 514 -10.86 11.94 -30.25
CA ALA A 514 -12.17 12.09 -29.68
C ALA A 514 -12.10 13.01 -28.46
N TYR A 515 -13.20 13.67 -28.16
CA TYR A 515 -13.35 14.34 -26.87
C TYR A 515 -14.70 14.02 -26.23
N TYR A 516 -14.70 14.01 -24.91
CA TYR A 516 -15.85 13.70 -24.07
C TYR A 516 -16.12 14.87 -23.14
N ARG A 517 -17.32 15.45 -23.25
CA ARG A 517 -17.82 16.44 -22.28
C ARG A 517 -18.83 15.78 -21.37
N HIS A 518 -18.69 15.99 -20.06
CA HIS A 518 -19.73 15.60 -19.12
C HIS A 518 -20.85 16.64 -19.17
N LYS A 519 -22.03 16.22 -19.62
CA LYS A 519 -23.23 17.05 -19.69
C LYS A 519 -24.46 16.20 -19.36
N ASP A 520 -25.38 16.72 -18.56
CA ASP A 520 -26.62 16.04 -18.19
C ASP A 520 -26.40 14.59 -17.69
N PHE A 521 -25.41 14.43 -16.79
CA PHE A 521 -25.03 13.15 -16.16
C PHE A 521 -24.44 12.09 -17.12
N ARG A 522 -24.02 12.47 -18.33
CA ARG A 522 -23.42 11.55 -19.31
C ARG A 522 -22.23 12.20 -20.01
N TYR A 523 -21.33 11.36 -20.51
CA TYR A 523 -20.26 11.81 -21.40
C TYR A 523 -20.75 11.80 -22.85
N ILE A 524 -20.67 12.96 -23.52
CA ILE A 524 -21.00 13.11 -24.94
C ILE A 524 -19.70 13.08 -25.74
N ALA A 525 -19.57 12.08 -26.62
CA ALA A 525 -18.40 11.90 -27.47
C ALA A 525 -18.54 12.64 -28.81
N SER A 526 -17.46 13.28 -29.26
CA SER A 526 -17.30 13.75 -30.63
C SER A 526 -16.04 13.14 -31.23
N ASN A 527 -16.16 12.50 -32.40
CA ASN A 527 -15.09 11.69 -32.99
C ASN A 527 -14.65 12.26 -34.34
N TYR A 528 -13.34 12.31 -34.56
CA TYR A 528 -12.73 12.74 -35.80
C TYR A 528 -11.76 11.65 -36.28
N ASN A 529 -12.07 11.05 -37.43
CA ASN A 529 -11.20 10.07 -38.06
C ASN A 529 -10.15 10.78 -38.91
N ILE A 530 -8.89 10.59 -38.57
CA ILE A 530 -7.73 11.08 -39.32
C ILE A 530 -7.25 9.87 -40.14
N ALA A 531 -7.89 9.69 -41.29
CA ALA A 531 -7.62 8.60 -42.20
C ALA A 531 -6.35 8.89 -42.99
N GLU A 532 -5.19 8.61 -42.41
CA GLU A 532 -3.93 8.75 -43.15
C GLU A 532 -3.14 7.44 -43.18
N LYS A 533 -2.73 7.04 -44.39
CA LYS A 533 -1.77 5.96 -44.59
C LYS A 533 -0.48 6.31 -43.84
N ASN A 534 0.12 5.30 -43.21
CA ASN A 534 1.45 5.39 -42.61
C ASN A 534 1.61 6.30 -41.37
N TYR A 535 0.56 6.45 -40.56
CA TYR A 535 0.64 7.04 -39.22
C TYR A 535 1.67 6.33 -38.31
N LYS A 536 2.45 7.11 -37.55
CA LYS A 536 3.48 6.59 -36.61
C LYS A 536 3.10 6.80 -35.15
N THR A 537 2.86 8.04 -34.75
CA THR A 537 2.53 8.44 -33.37
C THR A 537 1.79 9.78 -33.40
N GLY A 538 1.04 10.10 -32.36
CA GLY A 538 0.32 11.36 -32.26
C GLY A 538 -0.01 11.72 -30.83
N ASN A 539 0.17 13.00 -30.53
CA ASN A 539 0.11 13.56 -29.20
C ASN A 539 -0.82 14.76 -29.19
N LEU A 540 -1.62 14.86 -28.12
CA LEU A 540 -2.55 15.95 -27.93
C LEU A 540 -1.83 17.18 -27.38
N CYS A 541 -2.12 18.35 -27.93
CA CYS A 541 -1.57 19.63 -27.51
C CYS A 541 -2.68 20.63 -27.22
N PHE A 542 -2.57 21.35 -26.10
CA PHE A 542 -3.53 22.36 -25.67
C PHE A 542 -2.79 23.64 -25.32
N THR A 543 -2.87 24.64 -26.20
CA THR A 543 -2.19 25.93 -26.03
C THR A 543 -3.15 27.09 -26.27
N THR A 544 -3.82 27.08 -27.42
CA THR A 544 -4.87 28.04 -27.80
C THR A 544 -6.13 27.33 -28.28
N ASN A 545 -5.95 26.26 -29.05
CA ASN A 545 -7.02 25.34 -29.44
C ASN A 545 -6.51 23.91 -29.25
N PRO A 546 -7.34 22.99 -28.72
CA PRO A 546 -7.02 21.57 -28.70
C PRO A 546 -6.68 21.07 -30.10
N ALA A 547 -5.54 20.39 -30.25
CA ALA A 547 -5.13 19.83 -31.53
C ALA A 547 -4.36 18.52 -31.35
N LEU A 548 -4.52 17.60 -32.30
CA LEU A 548 -3.67 16.43 -32.43
C LEU A 548 -2.47 16.76 -33.32
N TYR A 549 -1.25 16.58 -32.82
CA TYR A 549 -0.01 16.65 -33.59
C TYR A 549 0.47 15.22 -33.85
N TYR A 550 0.65 14.84 -35.12
CA TYR A 550 0.97 13.46 -35.47
C TYR A 550 2.06 13.36 -36.54
N TRP A 551 2.88 12.33 -36.39
CA TRP A 551 3.96 11.99 -37.31
C TRP A 551 3.53 10.88 -38.26
N GLN A 552 4.03 10.99 -39.49
CA GLN A 552 3.74 10.05 -40.56
C GLN A 552 5.02 9.73 -41.33
N TYR A 553 5.04 8.60 -42.01
CA TYR A 553 6.17 8.16 -42.81
C TYR A 553 5.72 7.68 -44.18
N ASP A 554 6.11 8.37 -45.25
CA ASP A 554 5.78 7.97 -46.62
C ASP A 554 7.06 7.81 -47.44
N GLY A 555 7.50 6.55 -47.62
CA GLY A 555 8.57 6.18 -48.55
C GLY A 555 9.89 6.94 -48.37
N GLY A 556 10.30 7.25 -47.13
CA GLY A 556 11.51 8.02 -46.82
C GLY A 556 11.25 9.43 -46.29
N ASN A 557 10.02 9.93 -46.39
CA ASN A 557 9.64 11.26 -45.88
C ASN A 557 8.90 11.14 -44.55
N TYR A 558 9.39 11.84 -43.53
CA TYR A 558 8.67 12.07 -42.28
C TYR A 558 7.96 13.42 -42.34
N SER A 559 6.66 13.44 -42.04
CA SER A 559 5.87 14.66 -41.92
C SER A 559 5.25 14.78 -40.54
N LEU A 560 5.29 15.99 -39.98
CA LEU A 560 4.50 16.37 -38.81
C LEU A 560 3.32 17.20 -39.30
N SER A 561 2.13 16.75 -38.93
CA SER A 561 0.86 17.39 -39.25
C SER A 561 0.13 17.75 -37.97
N ASN A 562 -0.74 18.76 -38.02
CA ASN A 562 -1.68 19.05 -36.94
C ASN A 562 -3.13 19.02 -37.41
N TYR A 563 -4.01 18.66 -36.49
CA TYR A 563 -5.46 18.61 -36.68
C TYR A 563 -6.16 19.29 -35.50
N PHE A 564 -6.83 20.41 -35.76
CA PHE A 564 -7.56 21.17 -34.73
C PHE A 564 -8.91 20.53 -34.40
N ILE A 565 -9.17 20.38 -33.11
CA ILE A 565 -10.38 19.75 -32.58
C ILE A 565 -11.43 20.84 -32.31
N GLY A 566 -12.68 20.63 -32.73
CA GLY A 566 -13.81 21.51 -32.41
C GLY A 566 -14.00 22.75 -33.30
N LYS A 567 -13.19 22.96 -34.35
CA LYS A 567 -13.40 24.04 -35.34
C LYS A 567 -14.31 23.60 -36.49
N THR A 568 -15.11 24.54 -37.00
CA THR A 568 -16.07 24.37 -38.11
C THR A 568 -15.40 24.09 -39.46
N GLU A 569 -14.19 24.62 -39.70
CA GLU A 569 -13.35 24.24 -40.84
C GLU A 569 -12.15 23.43 -40.33
N GLN A 570 -12.16 22.13 -40.65
CA GLN A 570 -11.09 21.20 -40.30
C GLN A 570 -9.92 21.40 -41.27
N GLN A 571 -8.81 21.94 -40.78
CA GLN A 571 -7.59 22.08 -41.58
C GLN A 571 -6.55 21.06 -41.11
N ASN A 572 -6.38 19.98 -41.89
CA ASN A 572 -5.17 19.17 -41.85
C ASN A 572 -4.04 20.00 -42.45
N ARG A 573 -3.05 20.38 -41.64
CA ARG A 573 -1.89 21.12 -42.13
C ARG A 573 -0.61 20.36 -41.84
N VAL A 574 0.14 20.05 -42.90
CA VAL A 574 1.52 19.62 -42.74
C VAL A 574 2.34 20.84 -42.32
N ILE A 575 2.93 20.80 -41.13
CA ILE A 575 3.70 21.90 -40.55
C ILE A 575 5.21 21.69 -40.66
N PHE A 576 5.66 20.45 -40.84
CA PHE A 576 7.07 20.14 -41.06
C PHE A 576 7.24 18.86 -41.89
N LYS A 577 8.28 18.83 -42.73
CA LYS A 577 8.71 17.66 -43.50
C LYS A 577 10.22 17.51 -43.43
N MET A 578 10.68 16.26 -43.37
CA MET A 578 12.09 15.91 -43.56
C MET A 578 12.22 14.59 -44.29
N GLN A 579 13.28 14.43 -45.06
CA GLN A 579 13.62 13.18 -45.72
C GLN A 579 14.75 12.49 -44.95
N LEU A 580 14.58 11.19 -44.68
CA LEU A 580 15.58 10.36 -44.02
C LEU A 580 15.82 9.10 -44.85
N ASN A 581 17.09 8.69 -44.94
CA ASN A 581 17.51 7.51 -45.70
C ASN A 581 17.26 6.19 -44.95
N GLU A 582 16.90 6.28 -43.68
CA GLU A 582 16.68 5.15 -42.78
C GLU A 582 15.31 5.27 -42.10
N ILE A 583 14.80 4.13 -41.64
CA ILE A 583 13.56 4.06 -40.86
C ILE A 583 13.90 4.25 -39.37
N PHE A 584 13.15 5.13 -38.72
CA PHE A 584 13.28 5.45 -37.31
C PHE A 584 11.94 5.20 -36.61
N SER A 585 12.02 4.77 -35.35
CA SER A 585 10.93 4.90 -34.41
C SER A 585 10.83 6.36 -33.95
N VAL A 586 9.61 6.82 -33.68
CA VAL A 586 9.34 8.23 -33.33
C VAL A 586 8.47 8.27 -32.09
N ASN A 587 8.96 8.94 -31.05
CA ASN A 587 8.15 9.35 -29.91
C ASN A 587 8.12 10.87 -29.86
N SER A 588 6.93 11.46 -29.80
CA SER A 588 6.80 12.91 -29.74
C SER A 588 6.07 13.39 -28.49
N PHE A 589 6.30 14.65 -28.15
CA PHE A 589 5.70 15.38 -27.04
C PHE A 589 5.44 16.80 -27.49
N THR A 590 4.41 17.41 -26.92
CA THR A 590 4.03 18.78 -27.23
C THR A 590 3.96 19.59 -25.94
N GLY A 591 4.45 20.82 -25.96
CA GLY A 591 4.31 21.74 -24.84
C GLY A 591 5.23 22.94 -24.95
N ASP A 592 5.22 23.77 -23.91
CA ASP A 592 6.12 24.91 -23.76
C ASP A 592 7.51 24.45 -23.29
N LEU A 593 8.30 23.90 -24.22
CA LEU A 593 9.59 23.28 -23.92
C LEU A 593 10.73 24.30 -23.75
N THR A 594 10.56 25.54 -24.22
CA THR A 594 11.59 26.58 -24.18
C THR A 594 11.25 27.76 -23.27
N GLY A 595 10.00 27.86 -22.79
CA GLY A 595 9.48 29.00 -22.03
C GLY A 595 9.10 30.20 -22.90
N ASN A 596 9.33 30.12 -24.21
CA ASN A 596 9.12 31.23 -25.15
C ASN A 596 7.94 30.98 -26.09
N GLU A 597 7.57 29.71 -26.28
CA GLU A 597 6.57 29.32 -27.26
C GLU A 597 5.83 28.07 -26.80
N THR A 598 4.50 28.13 -26.79
CA THR A 598 3.67 27.07 -26.25
C THR A 598 3.48 25.89 -27.22
N ASN A 599 3.71 26.09 -28.53
CA ASN A 599 3.43 25.12 -29.60
C ASN A 599 4.64 24.28 -30.04
N ILE A 600 5.57 23.97 -29.14
CA ILE A 600 6.76 23.22 -29.53
C ILE A 600 6.43 21.72 -29.50
N THR A 601 6.71 21.05 -30.61
CA THR A 601 6.76 19.58 -30.67
C THR A 601 8.22 19.14 -30.57
N ALA A 602 8.54 18.31 -29.58
CA ALA A 602 9.77 17.55 -29.55
C ALA A 602 9.51 16.12 -30.00
N ALA A 603 10.31 15.63 -30.95
CA ALA A 603 10.22 14.27 -31.44
C ALA A 603 11.60 13.59 -31.37
N PHE A 604 11.66 12.46 -30.68
CA PHE A 604 12.85 11.64 -30.54
C PHE A 604 12.82 10.56 -31.60
N PHE A 605 13.78 10.63 -32.53
CA PHE A 605 13.99 9.67 -33.59
C PHE A 605 15.10 8.72 -33.18
N TYR A 606 14.86 7.42 -33.27
CA TYR A 606 15.87 6.41 -32.93
C TYR A 606 15.72 5.14 -33.77
N ASN A 607 16.85 4.52 -34.06
CA ASN A 607 16.98 3.16 -34.60
C ASN A 607 18.16 2.47 -33.89
N ASP A 608 18.59 1.30 -34.39
CA ASP A 608 19.67 0.54 -33.74
C ASP A 608 21.04 1.22 -33.78
N GLU A 609 21.27 2.16 -34.71
CA GLU A 609 22.56 2.80 -34.94
C GLU A 609 22.61 4.28 -34.56
N LYS A 610 21.50 5.00 -34.70
CA LYS A 610 21.43 6.46 -34.67
C LYS A 610 20.24 6.95 -33.85
N SER A 611 20.42 8.12 -33.25
CA SER A 611 19.32 8.90 -32.69
C SER A 611 19.52 10.39 -32.85
N PHE A 612 18.41 11.11 -32.91
CA PHE A 612 18.41 12.56 -32.86
C PHE A 612 17.08 13.07 -32.33
N THR A 613 17.07 14.31 -31.85
CA THR A 613 15.85 15.00 -31.44
C THR A 613 15.51 16.06 -32.48
N GLN A 614 14.28 16.04 -32.97
CA GLN A 614 13.71 17.07 -33.83
C GLN A 614 12.78 17.95 -33.01
N LEU A 615 13.08 19.25 -32.94
CA LEU A 615 12.21 20.29 -32.41
C LEU A 615 11.52 21.02 -33.57
N VAL A 616 10.22 21.23 -33.43
CA VAL A 616 9.40 22.02 -34.36
C VAL A 616 8.62 23.03 -33.55
N GLY A 617 8.99 24.31 -33.66
CA GLY A 617 8.20 25.44 -33.19
C GLY A 617 7.39 26.07 -34.33
N THR A 618 6.72 27.18 -34.05
CA THR A 618 5.74 27.81 -34.96
C THR A 618 6.41 28.32 -36.24
N THR A 619 7.61 28.88 -36.13
CA THR A 619 8.34 29.50 -37.26
C THR A 619 9.74 28.92 -37.46
N TRP A 620 10.14 27.93 -36.67
CA TRP A 620 11.51 27.43 -36.63
C TRP A 620 11.56 25.94 -36.35
N THR A 621 12.64 25.31 -36.83
CA THR A 621 12.92 23.89 -36.61
C THR A 621 14.37 23.71 -36.22
N ARG A 622 14.66 22.75 -35.33
CA ARG A 622 16.03 22.39 -34.93
C ARG A 622 16.18 20.88 -34.88
N LYS A 623 17.20 20.37 -35.56
CA LYS A 623 17.66 19.00 -35.43
C LYS A 623 18.86 18.98 -34.49
N ILE A 624 18.82 18.13 -33.47
CA ILE A 624 19.88 17.99 -32.47
C ILE A 624 20.36 16.54 -32.52
N GLU A 625 21.56 16.33 -33.08
CA GLU A 625 22.20 15.02 -33.12
C GLU A 625 22.64 14.60 -31.71
N SER A 626 22.36 13.37 -31.31
CA SER A 626 22.89 12.84 -30.05
C SER A 626 24.40 12.62 -30.19
N ASN A 627 25.20 13.08 -29.22
CA ASN A 627 26.64 12.84 -29.20
C ASN A 627 26.96 11.34 -29.33
N LYS A 628 27.95 10.99 -30.18
CA LYS A 628 28.37 9.60 -30.50
C LYS A 628 28.61 8.69 -29.29
N ASN A 629 28.90 9.26 -28.10
CA ASN A 629 29.20 8.53 -26.86
C ASN A 629 27.98 8.28 -25.95
N ARG A 630 26.76 8.67 -26.35
CA ARG A 630 25.54 8.29 -25.64
C ARG A 630 24.63 7.52 -26.57
N LYS A 631 24.32 6.27 -26.21
CA LYS A 631 23.19 5.54 -26.81
C LYS A 631 21.92 6.40 -26.68
N ALA A 632 21.06 6.32 -27.69
CA ALA A 632 19.74 6.93 -27.67
C ALA A 632 19.00 6.56 -26.38
N ILE A 633 18.41 7.54 -25.67
CA ILE A 633 17.47 7.20 -24.61
C ILE A 633 16.25 6.57 -25.26
N LYS A 634 16.05 5.27 -25.00
CA LYS A 634 14.88 4.55 -25.51
C LYS A 634 13.68 4.84 -24.63
N ILE A 635 12.74 5.57 -25.21
CA ILE A 635 11.42 5.79 -24.64
C ILE A 635 10.52 4.71 -25.22
N ASN A 636 10.17 3.73 -24.41
CA ASN A 636 9.29 2.62 -24.79
C ASN A 636 7.87 2.86 -24.31
N THR A 637 7.70 3.63 -23.24
CA THR A 637 6.39 3.86 -22.61
C THR A 637 6.28 5.30 -22.09
N ILE A 638 5.05 5.80 -21.93
CA ILE A 638 4.81 7.19 -21.52
C ILE A 638 5.12 7.42 -20.03
N GLU A 639 5.12 6.36 -19.23
CA GLU A 639 5.47 6.37 -17.80
C GLU A 639 6.95 6.72 -17.56
N GLN A 640 7.79 6.63 -18.60
CA GLN A 640 9.17 7.10 -18.55
C GLN A 640 9.28 8.63 -18.59
N ILE A 641 8.18 9.38 -18.74
CA ILE A 641 8.23 10.79 -19.07
C ILE A 641 7.38 11.61 -18.12
N TYR A 642 7.96 12.73 -17.68
CA TYR A 642 7.27 13.76 -16.94
C TYR A 642 7.56 15.13 -17.54
N PHE A 643 6.51 15.86 -17.91
CA PHE A 643 6.60 17.24 -18.36
C PHE A 643 5.86 18.17 -17.40
N GLY A 644 6.61 19.01 -16.68
CA GLY A 644 6.03 19.89 -15.67
C GLY A 644 7.10 20.70 -14.95
N GLU A 645 6.66 21.55 -14.02
CA GLU A 645 7.59 22.32 -13.19
C GLU A 645 8.44 21.39 -12.31
N THR A 646 9.72 21.71 -12.17
CA THR A 646 10.65 20.99 -11.27
C THR A 646 11.11 21.85 -10.09
N GLN A 647 10.66 23.12 -10.04
CA GLN A 647 10.91 24.07 -8.97
C GLN A 647 9.75 25.07 -8.91
N ILE A 648 9.53 25.71 -7.75
CA ILE A 648 8.40 26.62 -7.53
C ILE A 648 8.52 27.83 -8.46
N GLY A 649 7.48 28.08 -9.27
CA GLY A 649 7.44 29.18 -10.24
C GLY A 649 8.44 29.03 -11.38
N GLY A 650 9.03 27.84 -11.56
CA GLY A 650 9.97 27.56 -12.63
C GLY A 650 9.29 27.26 -13.97
N ILE A 651 10.07 27.32 -15.04
CA ILE A 651 9.62 26.87 -16.38
C ILE A 651 9.40 25.36 -16.34
N LYS A 652 8.35 24.87 -17.02
CA LYS A 652 8.11 23.42 -17.18
C LYS A 652 9.28 22.76 -17.91
N LYS A 653 9.71 21.59 -17.42
CA LYS A 653 10.85 20.83 -17.94
C LYS A 653 10.42 19.43 -18.33
N LEU A 654 11.09 18.90 -19.34
CA LEU A 654 10.96 17.51 -19.75
C LEU A 654 11.93 16.66 -18.94
N ASN A 655 11.42 15.65 -18.26
CA ASN A 655 12.20 14.69 -17.50
C ASN A 655 11.94 13.31 -18.09
N ILE A 656 13.00 12.52 -18.28
CA ILE A 656 12.92 11.21 -18.91
C ILE A 656 13.71 10.20 -18.08
N TYR A 657 13.04 9.13 -17.68
CA TYR A 657 13.66 7.97 -17.06
C TYR A 657 14.26 7.06 -18.15
N ASP A 658 15.56 6.84 -18.05
CA ASP A 658 16.27 5.89 -18.89
C ASP A 658 16.38 4.55 -18.15
N ALA A 659 15.61 3.56 -18.62
CA ALA A 659 15.59 2.22 -18.05
C ALA A 659 16.90 1.44 -18.26
N GLU A 660 17.69 1.76 -19.30
CA GLU A 660 18.98 1.09 -19.54
C GLU A 660 20.02 1.52 -18.48
N THR A 661 20.10 2.82 -18.19
CA THR A 661 21.03 3.37 -17.21
C THR A 661 20.45 3.50 -15.80
N LYS A 662 19.14 3.24 -15.62
CA LYS A 662 18.39 3.41 -14.37
C LYS A 662 18.50 4.81 -13.77
N ASN A 663 18.63 5.82 -14.63
CA ASN A 663 18.80 7.21 -14.25
C ASN A 663 17.66 8.08 -14.76
N LEU A 664 17.28 9.08 -13.95
CA LEU A 664 16.32 10.10 -14.36
C LEU A 664 17.08 11.34 -14.86
N PHE A 665 16.74 11.82 -16.06
CA PHE A 665 17.38 12.98 -16.66
C PHE A 665 16.40 14.13 -16.86
N ARG A 666 16.78 15.34 -16.47
CA ARG A 666 16.11 16.59 -16.85
C ARG A 666 16.71 17.11 -18.16
N PHE A 667 15.84 17.49 -19.09
CA PHE A 667 16.20 18.09 -20.38
C PHE A 667 15.91 19.60 -20.34
N ASP A 668 16.97 20.38 -20.45
CA ASP A 668 16.93 21.84 -20.48
C ASP A 668 17.25 22.32 -21.90
N PHE A 669 16.23 22.75 -22.64
CA PHE A 669 16.42 23.39 -23.94
C PHE A 669 16.95 24.82 -23.75
N ILE A 670 18.10 25.10 -24.36
CA ILE A 670 18.83 26.37 -24.22
C ILE A 670 19.02 27.03 -25.58
N LYS A 671 19.35 28.34 -25.57
CA LYS A 671 19.57 29.14 -26.78
C LYS A 671 18.39 29.03 -27.76
N ASP A 672 17.16 29.21 -27.25
CA ASP A 672 15.91 29.10 -28.01
C ASP A 672 15.75 27.73 -28.70
N GLY A 673 16.04 26.65 -27.98
CA GLY A 673 15.95 25.28 -28.49
C GLY A 673 17.02 24.89 -29.51
N LYS A 674 18.07 25.72 -29.73
CA LYS A 674 19.20 25.36 -30.59
C LYS A 674 20.06 24.23 -30.01
N ASN A 675 20.03 24.05 -28.69
CA ASN A 675 20.73 22.97 -28.01
C ASN A 675 19.94 22.54 -26.77
N PHE A 676 20.28 21.40 -26.18
CA PHE A 676 19.80 21.02 -24.85
C PHE A 676 20.95 20.56 -23.96
N ILE A 677 20.77 20.77 -22.66
CA ILE A 677 21.62 20.20 -21.61
C ILE A 677 20.80 19.11 -20.91
N THR A 678 21.45 18.01 -20.56
CA THR A 678 20.85 16.98 -19.70
C THR A 678 21.46 17.05 -18.31
N THR A 679 20.65 17.17 -17.28
CA THR A 679 21.08 17.07 -15.88
C THR A 679 20.59 15.73 -15.32
N SER A 680 21.48 14.91 -14.78
CA SER A 680 21.05 13.71 -14.03
C SER A 680 20.41 14.16 -12.71
N LEU A 681 19.20 13.69 -12.44
CA LEU A 681 18.51 13.83 -11.17
C LEU A 681 18.85 12.66 -10.21
N GLY A 682 19.75 11.78 -10.64
CA GLY A 682 20.27 10.66 -9.88
C GLY A 682 19.67 9.30 -10.26
N GLU A 683 20.31 8.26 -9.75
CA GLU A 683 19.88 6.87 -9.94
C GLU A 683 18.54 6.63 -9.26
N THR A 684 17.66 5.93 -9.96
CA THR A 684 16.29 5.56 -9.54
C THR A 684 16.02 4.11 -9.99
N PRO A 685 16.71 3.13 -9.40
CA PRO A 685 16.53 1.73 -9.77
C PRO A 685 15.08 1.28 -9.47
N GLY A 686 14.48 0.54 -10.39
CA GLY A 686 13.14 -0.02 -10.20
C GLY A 686 11.99 0.97 -10.42
N LEU A 687 12.25 2.20 -10.86
CA LEU A 687 11.19 3.16 -11.19
C LEU A 687 10.28 2.60 -12.29
N LYS A 688 8.98 2.49 -11.99
CA LYS A 688 7.94 2.07 -12.96
C LYS A 688 7.07 3.24 -13.44
N SER A 689 6.66 4.11 -12.54
CA SER A 689 5.86 5.31 -12.79
C SER A 689 6.31 6.41 -11.83
N TYR A 690 6.30 7.66 -12.27
CA TYR A 690 6.73 8.78 -11.42
C TYR A 690 6.08 10.11 -11.80
N PHE A 691 6.13 11.05 -10.86
CA PHE A 691 5.88 12.47 -11.13
C PHE A 691 6.86 13.33 -10.32
N ILE A 692 6.95 14.62 -10.65
CA ILE A 692 7.72 15.60 -9.89
C ILE A 692 6.79 16.71 -9.42
N LYS A 693 6.58 16.79 -8.11
CA LYS A 693 5.69 17.80 -7.52
C LYS A 693 6.13 18.23 -6.13
N ASN A 694 5.63 19.36 -5.67
CA ASN A 694 5.92 19.86 -4.34
C ASN A 694 5.16 19.05 -3.27
N MET A 695 5.86 18.05 -2.73
CA MET A 695 5.35 17.20 -1.65
C MET A 695 5.42 17.86 -0.27
N SER A 696 6.03 19.04 -0.18
CA SER A 696 6.02 19.93 0.98
C SER A 696 5.92 21.38 0.51
N SER A 697 5.73 22.31 1.44
CA SER A 697 5.55 23.74 1.13
C SER A 697 6.77 24.42 0.48
N ARG A 698 7.96 23.80 0.50
CA ARG A 698 9.22 24.45 0.08
C ARG A 698 9.95 23.73 -1.06
N ASN A 699 9.75 22.43 -1.22
CA ASN A 699 10.60 21.61 -2.07
C ASN A 699 9.79 20.77 -3.04
N TYR A 700 10.29 20.64 -4.27
CA TYR A 700 9.85 19.63 -5.21
C TYR A 700 10.48 18.29 -4.89
N HIS A 701 9.73 17.22 -5.12
CA HIS A 701 10.16 15.86 -4.90
C HIS A 701 9.79 15.02 -6.11
N ILE A 702 10.67 14.08 -6.44
CA ILE A 702 10.37 12.96 -7.31
C ILE A 702 9.61 11.95 -6.45
N VAL A 703 8.42 11.58 -6.90
CA VAL A 703 7.63 10.52 -6.27
C VAL A 703 7.49 9.41 -7.29
N TYR A 704 7.84 8.18 -6.93
CA TYR A 704 7.81 7.08 -7.86
C TYR A 704 7.47 5.75 -7.21
N THR A 705 6.86 4.86 -7.99
CA THR A 705 6.67 3.46 -7.60
C THR A 705 8.00 2.72 -7.79
N ASN A 706 8.55 2.17 -6.72
CA ASN A 706 9.79 1.42 -6.71
C ASN A 706 9.51 -0.08 -6.82
N GLY A 707 9.74 -0.63 -8.00
CA GLY A 707 9.55 -2.05 -8.31
C GLY A 707 10.54 -3.00 -7.65
N SER A 708 11.61 -2.51 -7.00
CA SER A 708 12.57 -3.36 -6.31
C SER A 708 12.07 -3.83 -4.94
N ASN A 709 11.31 -2.99 -4.25
CA ASN A 709 10.76 -3.25 -2.92
C ASN A 709 9.23 -3.06 -2.84
N ASN A 710 8.58 -2.77 -3.98
CA ASN A 710 7.15 -2.47 -4.10
C ASN A 710 6.66 -1.32 -3.20
N ALA A 711 7.51 -0.33 -2.94
CA ALA A 711 7.15 0.87 -2.19
C ALA A 711 6.85 2.08 -3.09
N LEU A 712 6.30 3.14 -2.51
CA LEU A 712 6.32 4.49 -3.06
C LEU A 712 7.53 5.24 -2.49
N THR A 713 8.45 5.67 -3.33
CA THR A 713 9.63 6.40 -2.91
C THR A 713 9.46 7.90 -3.15
N VAL A 714 9.76 8.72 -2.15
CA VAL A 714 9.82 10.18 -2.23
C VAL A 714 11.26 10.65 -2.06
N LYS A 715 11.78 11.35 -3.06
CA LYS A 715 13.14 11.90 -3.06
C LYS A 715 13.10 13.38 -3.41
N GLN A 716 13.75 14.23 -2.61
CA GLN A 716 13.83 15.64 -2.91
C GLN A 716 14.58 15.87 -4.24
N VAL A 717 14.08 16.79 -5.07
CA VAL A 717 14.80 17.25 -6.26
C VAL A 717 15.89 18.21 -5.79
N SER A 718 17.16 17.90 -6.07
CA SER A 718 18.26 18.83 -5.85
C SER A 718 18.03 20.10 -6.69
N LYS A 719 18.24 21.28 -6.08
CA LYS A 719 18.12 22.57 -6.77
C LYS A 719 19.03 22.66 -7.98
#